data_AF-A0A4R0NMZ3-F1
#
_entry.id   AF-A0A4R0NMZ3-F1
#
_cell.length_a   1.000
_cell.length_b   1.000
_cell.length_c   1.000
_cell.angle_alpha   90.00
_cell.angle_beta   90.00
_cell.angle_gamma   90.00
#
_symmetry.space_group_name_H-M   'P 1'
#
loop_
_entity.id
_entity.type
_entity.pdbx_description
1 polymer ?
#
loop_
_entity_poly.entity_id
_entity_poly.type
_entity_poly.pdbx_seq_one_letter_code
_entity_poly.pdbx_strand_id
1 'polypeptide(L)'
;MKHSKYLLSFLLLGAGMMAANAQNNTGVAYVQTENQIFPIVTVPIPKGIALEVGGMAFLPNDELAVATRRGEVWIITNPYMKDGQQPKYRLFAHGMHEVLGLNYIKGDLYLTQRAELTRLRDLDGDGEADEYSTMYSWPLSGNYHEYAYGPMLDKDGNMVVTLNLGWIGFGESLSKWHGWMLKFSPDFTMKPFATGFRSPAAFELNSNGEIFYAENQGDWVGSGHITHVEEGDFLGNPAGLIWADQPGSPVKLSKKDIPDTGEPKYEVAKKVPGLKTPSVWIPHSIMGNSTSGILNYSDHGNMGPFKGQLFVGDQAQSKISRVSLEKVKGVYQGVVFPFRKGFSSGILRMNWGSDGSMLVGMTSRGWSSTGKEEYGLQRLTWSGVVPFEVQTVRAQPDGFELEFTMPVDEKTARNAGSYQLSTFTYKYHHIYGSPAISQSARSIKAIVVSPDHKRVRLVLDSLKEGYIHEIRTEGLRSANGNIPLLHNYAYYTLNKIPDGGKLTVTTENKPVGEMLANKAAETKGHHHMDNMATTGGKISGSTAAEKHLTKQPESWKNGPDKTIVLGTKPGLKFDITNLTLKAGTRVKLTFANTDDMLHNFVLTAPGSGNLVGEMAMKMGLDGEKYNFIPNSDKVLAHTVLLQPGKSDTIYFTVPKAPGIYPFICTYPGHYMVMKGQIKVLK
;
A
#
# COMPACT_ATOMS: atom_id res chain seq x y z
N MET A 1 -63.57 25.87 36.03
CA MET A 1 -62.75 27.03 36.45
C MET A 1 -61.33 26.81 35.98
N LYS A 2 -60.81 27.78 35.19
CA LYS A 2 -59.44 28.13 34.74
C LYS A 2 -58.31 27.08 34.94
N HIS A 3 -57.52 26.70 33.95
CA HIS A 3 -56.71 27.45 32.96
C HIS A 3 -56.44 26.53 31.73
N SER A 4 -56.09 26.89 30.50
CA SER A 4 -55.76 28.10 29.75
C SER A 4 -56.03 27.75 28.27
N LYS A 5 -56.49 28.69 27.43
CA LYS A 5 -56.70 28.49 25.98
C LYS A 5 -56.02 29.60 25.16
N TYR A 6 -55.65 29.23 23.93
CA TYR A 6 -55.28 30.01 22.73
C TYR A 6 -53.77 30.31 22.57
N LEU A 7 -53.02 29.70 21.63
CA LEU A 7 -53.07 29.69 20.14
C LEU A 7 -53.04 31.11 19.52
N LEU A 8 -51.89 31.56 18.98
CA LEU A 8 -51.57 31.60 17.54
C LEU A 8 -50.29 32.42 17.22
N SER A 9 -49.45 31.85 16.34
CA SER A 9 -48.66 32.44 15.25
C SER A 9 -47.64 33.57 15.49
N PHE A 10 -46.37 33.29 15.16
CA PHE A 10 -45.65 34.03 14.11
C PHE A 10 -44.54 33.17 13.49
N LEU A 11 -44.58 33.02 12.16
CA LEU A 11 -43.50 32.54 11.31
C LEU A 11 -42.30 33.49 11.40
N LEU A 12 -41.08 32.95 11.39
CA LEU A 12 -39.95 33.56 10.68
C LEU A 12 -38.89 32.51 10.34
N LEU A 13 -38.72 32.29 9.03
CA LEU A 13 -37.58 31.61 8.44
C LEU A 13 -36.30 32.37 8.82
N GLY A 14 -35.40 31.71 9.56
CA GLY A 14 -34.02 32.14 9.72
C GLY A 14 -33.15 31.41 8.71
N ALA A 15 -32.96 31.98 7.52
CA ALA A 15 -31.87 31.63 6.63
C ALA A 15 -30.56 32.08 7.29
N GLY A 16 -29.82 31.14 7.87
CA GLY A 16 -28.46 31.38 8.37
C GLY A 16 -27.49 31.56 7.21
N MET A 17 -27.35 32.79 6.71
CA MET A 17 -26.17 33.20 5.96
C MET A 17 -24.94 33.03 6.86
N MET A 18 -24.11 32.02 6.59
CA MET A 18 -22.73 32.04 7.08
C MET A 18 -22.01 33.15 6.34
N ALA A 19 -21.90 34.31 6.98
CA ALA A 19 -20.97 35.35 6.58
C ALA A 19 -19.56 34.75 6.60
N ALA A 20 -18.94 34.67 5.42
CA ALA A 20 -17.52 34.42 5.29
C ALA A 20 -16.77 35.54 6.00
N ASN A 21 -16.32 35.30 7.23
CA ASN A 21 -15.32 36.15 7.85
C ASN A 21 -14.02 35.95 7.07
N ALA A 22 -13.70 36.93 6.24
CA ALA A 22 -12.35 37.12 5.71
C ALA A 22 -11.42 37.36 6.90
N GLN A 23 -10.82 36.28 7.38
CA GLN A 23 -9.89 36.34 8.50
C GLN A 23 -8.57 36.91 7.98
N ASN A 24 -8.24 38.08 8.50
CA ASN A 24 -7.02 38.83 8.23
C ASN A 24 -5.76 37.95 8.27
N ASN A 25 -5.02 38.01 7.17
CA ASN A 25 -3.56 38.00 7.02
C ASN A 25 -2.76 37.96 8.34
N THR A 26 -2.68 36.77 8.95
CA THR A 26 -1.52 36.40 9.76
C THR A 26 -0.67 35.56 8.84
N GLY A 27 0.60 35.92 8.62
CA GLY A 27 1.49 35.29 7.63
C GLY A 27 1.86 33.82 7.91
N VAL A 28 1.01 33.07 8.62
CA VAL A 28 1.15 31.64 8.87
C VAL A 28 0.31 30.91 7.84
N ALA A 29 0.96 30.14 6.96
CA ALA A 29 0.27 29.33 5.97
C ALA A 29 -0.70 28.35 6.67
N TYR A 30 -1.97 28.34 6.25
CA TYR A 30 -2.93 27.35 6.72
C TYR A 30 -2.51 25.97 6.21
N VAL A 31 -2.09 25.09 7.12
CA VAL A 31 -1.71 23.71 6.79
C VAL A 31 -2.92 22.81 6.93
N GLN A 32 -3.40 22.30 5.80
CA GLN A 32 -4.44 21.28 5.75
C GLN A 32 -3.92 19.97 6.34
N THR A 33 -4.75 19.27 7.11
CA THR A 33 -4.43 17.92 7.58
C THR A 33 -5.45 16.91 7.08
N GLU A 34 -5.00 15.68 6.83
CA GLU A 34 -5.86 14.59 6.40
C GLU A 34 -7.05 14.38 7.33
N ASN A 35 -6.84 14.50 8.65
CA ASN A 35 -7.89 14.23 9.64
C ASN A 35 -9.01 15.27 9.64
N GLN A 36 -8.72 16.52 9.28
CA GLN A 36 -9.73 17.58 9.18
C GLN A 36 -10.60 17.43 7.92
N ILE A 37 -10.02 16.89 6.84
CA ILE A 37 -10.68 16.76 5.55
C ILE A 37 -11.39 15.40 5.43
N PHE A 38 -10.70 14.35 5.85
CA PHE A 38 -11.16 12.97 5.78
C PHE A 38 -11.12 12.31 7.17
N PRO A 39 -12.01 12.69 8.10
CA PRO A 39 -12.02 12.13 9.44
C PRO A 39 -12.34 10.63 9.41
N ILE A 40 -11.66 9.90 10.31
CA ILE A 40 -11.89 8.47 10.53
C ILE A 40 -12.76 8.33 11.78
N VAL A 41 -13.87 7.59 11.64
CA VAL A 41 -14.82 7.31 12.71
C VAL A 41 -14.81 5.81 12.99
N THR A 42 -14.49 5.42 14.21
CA THR A 42 -14.54 4.00 14.62
C THR A 42 -15.96 3.51 14.76
N VAL A 43 -16.29 2.40 14.10
CA VAL A 43 -17.54 1.66 14.32
C VAL A 43 -17.29 0.70 15.47
N PRO A 44 -17.90 0.89 16.65
CA PRO A 44 -17.59 0.09 17.82
C PRO A 44 -17.93 -1.39 17.60
N ILE A 45 -17.03 -2.26 18.05
CA ILE A 45 -17.18 -3.71 17.97
C ILE A 45 -17.42 -4.23 19.40
N PRO A 46 -18.49 -4.99 19.66
CA PRO A 46 -18.76 -5.57 20.96
C PRO A 46 -17.60 -6.44 21.47
N LYS A 47 -17.36 -6.38 22.79
CA LYS A 47 -16.35 -7.23 23.44
C LYS A 47 -16.69 -8.70 23.21
N GLY A 48 -15.72 -9.47 22.73
CA GLY A 48 -15.88 -10.90 22.43
C GLY A 48 -16.02 -11.21 20.95
N ILE A 49 -16.31 -10.22 20.10
CA ILE A 49 -16.35 -10.39 18.65
C ILE A 49 -14.97 -10.05 18.07
N ALA A 50 -14.25 -11.07 17.58
CA ALA A 50 -13.01 -10.88 16.84
C ALA A 50 -13.30 -10.71 15.35
N LEU A 51 -13.70 -9.48 14.97
CA LEU A 51 -14.29 -9.23 13.65
C LEU A 51 -13.35 -9.55 12.47
N GLU A 52 -12.03 -9.31 12.62
CA GLU A 52 -10.97 -9.69 11.66
C GLU A 52 -11.45 -9.69 10.19
N VAL A 53 -11.89 -8.52 9.70
CA VAL A 53 -12.74 -8.42 8.50
C VAL A 53 -12.08 -9.05 7.28
N GLY A 54 -12.68 -10.11 6.75
CA GLY A 54 -12.26 -10.82 5.54
C GLY A 54 -13.16 -10.57 4.32
N GLY A 55 -14.41 -10.17 4.52
CA GLY A 55 -15.36 -9.78 3.46
C GLY A 55 -16.42 -8.80 3.97
N MET A 56 -16.96 -7.97 3.08
CA MET A 56 -18.01 -6.99 3.41
C MET A 56 -19.01 -6.86 2.27
N ALA A 57 -20.31 -6.94 2.57
CA ALA A 57 -21.38 -6.71 1.60
C ALA A 57 -22.53 -5.93 2.26
N PHE A 58 -23.03 -4.89 1.59
CA PHE A 58 -24.24 -4.21 2.04
C PHE A 58 -25.48 -4.99 1.63
N LEU A 59 -26.43 -5.08 2.54
CA LEU A 59 -27.77 -5.61 2.30
C LEU A 59 -28.69 -4.48 1.81
N PRO A 60 -29.84 -4.80 1.16
CA PRO A 60 -30.76 -3.78 0.62
C PRO A 60 -31.35 -2.80 1.65
N ASN A 61 -31.27 -3.15 2.94
CA ASN A 61 -31.78 -2.37 4.07
C ASN A 61 -30.69 -1.54 4.77
N ASP A 62 -29.56 -1.27 4.10
CA ASP A 62 -28.41 -0.51 4.64
C ASP A 62 -27.66 -1.19 5.81
N GLU A 63 -27.98 -2.46 6.11
CA GLU A 63 -27.18 -3.28 7.03
C GLU A 63 -25.91 -3.79 6.34
N LEU A 64 -24.85 -3.97 7.12
CA LEU A 64 -23.57 -4.45 6.61
C LEU A 64 -23.36 -5.89 7.06
N ALA A 65 -23.32 -6.83 6.10
CA ALA A 65 -22.83 -8.17 6.34
C ALA A 65 -21.29 -8.16 6.33
N VAL A 66 -20.67 -8.76 7.34
CA VAL A 66 -19.22 -8.84 7.51
C VAL A 66 -18.81 -10.28 7.73
N ALA A 67 -17.98 -10.81 6.83
CA ALA A 67 -17.34 -12.09 7.01
C ALA A 67 -16.02 -11.92 7.77
N THR A 68 -15.75 -12.82 8.71
CA THR A 68 -14.54 -12.81 9.55
C THR A 68 -13.55 -13.88 9.07
N ARG A 69 -12.26 -13.63 9.27
CA ARG A 69 -11.22 -14.66 9.08
C ARG A 69 -11.35 -15.86 10.02
N ARG A 70 -12.23 -15.79 11.02
CA ARG A 70 -12.54 -16.88 11.95
C ARG A 70 -13.67 -17.78 11.49
N GLY A 71 -14.25 -17.52 10.31
CA GLY A 71 -15.28 -18.38 9.76
C GLY A 71 -16.67 -18.03 10.24
N GLU A 72 -16.93 -16.75 10.49
CA GLU A 72 -18.24 -16.24 10.89
C GLU A 72 -18.73 -15.20 9.89
N VAL A 73 -20.05 -15.01 9.80
CA VAL A 73 -20.68 -13.88 9.14
C VAL A 73 -21.57 -13.18 10.15
N TRP A 74 -21.37 -11.87 10.31
CA TRP A 74 -22.13 -11.02 11.20
C TRP A 74 -22.93 -9.99 10.40
N ILE A 75 -24.19 -9.76 10.76
CA ILE A 75 -24.98 -8.62 10.26
C ILE A 75 -24.83 -7.48 11.25
N ILE A 76 -24.42 -6.32 10.73
CA ILE A 76 -24.24 -5.09 11.48
C ILE A 76 -25.34 -4.11 11.10
N THR A 77 -26.29 -3.92 12.01
CA THR A 77 -27.35 -2.91 11.89
C THR A 77 -26.80 -1.54 12.25
N ASN A 78 -27.18 -0.52 11.47
CA ASN A 78 -26.76 0.88 11.65
C ASN A 78 -25.23 1.07 11.75
N PRO A 79 -24.44 0.58 10.78
CA PRO A 79 -22.97 0.74 10.79
C PRO A 79 -22.53 2.22 10.71
N TYR A 80 -23.44 3.11 10.30
CA TYR A 80 -23.26 4.56 10.20
C TYR A 80 -23.37 5.29 11.54
N MET A 81 -23.91 4.63 12.57
CA MET A 81 -24.26 5.25 13.86
C MET A 81 -25.16 6.48 13.71
N LYS A 82 -26.19 6.37 12.86
CA LYS A 82 -27.23 7.41 12.71
C LYS A 82 -27.89 7.68 14.06
N ASP A 83 -28.27 8.93 14.29
CA ASP A 83 -28.92 9.42 15.52
C ASP A 83 -28.15 9.17 16.82
N GLY A 84 -26.83 8.97 16.73
CA GLY A 84 -25.98 8.68 17.88
C GLY A 84 -26.17 7.27 18.46
N GLN A 85 -26.89 6.39 17.77
CA GLN A 85 -27.11 5.01 18.19
C GLN A 85 -25.91 4.12 17.83
N GLN A 86 -25.56 3.22 18.75
CA GLN A 86 -24.50 2.24 18.53
C GLN A 86 -24.94 1.16 17.52
N PRO A 87 -24.00 0.61 16.73
CA PRO A 87 -24.29 -0.50 15.83
C PRO A 87 -24.69 -1.75 16.63
N LYS A 88 -25.58 -2.57 16.07
CA LYS A 88 -25.95 -3.87 16.63
C LYS A 88 -25.37 -4.97 15.77
N TYR A 89 -24.88 -6.03 16.41
CA TYR A 89 -24.27 -7.17 15.75
C TYR A 89 -25.12 -8.40 16.01
N ARG A 90 -25.47 -9.11 14.94
CA ARG A 90 -26.16 -10.39 15.00
C ARG A 90 -25.34 -11.42 14.24
N LEU A 91 -25.08 -12.57 14.85
CA LEU A 91 -24.42 -13.66 14.16
C LEU A 91 -25.42 -14.20 13.12
N PHE A 92 -24.97 -14.36 11.87
CA PHE A 92 -25.77 -14.91 10.78
C PHE A 92 -25.32 -16.32 10.44
N ALA A 93 -24.01 -16.54 10.38
CA ALA A 93 -23.44 -17.84 10.03
C ALA A 93 -22.12 -18.08 10.75
N HIS A 94 -21.76 -19.36 10.97
CA HIS A 94 -20.49 -19.75 11.55
C HIS A 94 -20.01 -21.12 11.03
N GLY A 95 -18.73 -21.46 11.25
CA GLY A 95 -18.16 -22.77 10.90
C GLY A 95 -17.46 -22.84 9.55
N MET A 96 -17.24 -21.72 8.87
CA MET A 96 -16.51 -21.66 7.60
C MET A 96 -14.99 -21.60 7.80
N HIS A 97 -14.20 -21.92 6.79
CA HIS A 97 -12.73 -21.94 6.87
C HIS A 97 -12.11 -20.67 6.27
N GLU A 98 -11.85 -19.68 7.14
CA GLU A 98 -11.15 -18.42 6.81
C GLU A 98 -11.74 -17.71 5.58
N VAL A 99 -12.84 -16.98 5.81
CA VAL A 99 -13.60 -16.34 4.73
C VAL A 99 -12.91 -15.06 4.27
N LEU A 100 -12.64 -14.95 2.97
CA LEU A 100 -11.87 -13.85 2.38
C LEU A 100 -12.57 -13.19 1.18
N GLY A 101 -13.87 -13.05 1.30
CA GLY A 101 -14.72 -12.17 0.53
C GLY A 101 -16.19 -12.53 0.73
N LEU A 102 -17.07 -11.60 0.41
CA LEU A 102 -18.49 -11.70 0.69
C LEU A 102 -19.24 -10.85 -0.34
N ASN A 103 -20.34 -11.37 -0.87
CA ASN A 103 -21.21 -10.67 -1.80
C ASN A 103 -22.67 -11.02 -1.52
N TYR A 104 -23.58 -10.09 -1.78
CA TYR A 104 -25.02 -10.30 -1.64
C TYR A 104 -25.65 -10.35 -3.02
N ILE A 105 -26.20 -11.50 -3.40
CA ILE A 105 -26.63 -11.78 -4.77
C ILE A 105 -28.02 -12.42 -4.73
N LYS A 106 -29.01 -11.69 -5.25
CA LYS A 106 -30.39 -12.15 -5.43
C LYS A 106 -31.05 -12.75 -4.17
N GLY A 107 -30.80 -12.17 -3.00
CA GLY A 107 -31.37 -12.64 -1.73
C GLY A 107 -30.40 -13.36 -0.82
N ASP A 108 -29.34 -13.94 -1.39
CA ASP A 108 -28.44 -14.84 -0.67
C ASP A 108 -27.06 -14.21 -0.47
N LEU A 109 -26.33 -14.67 0.55
CA LEU A 109 -24.93 -14.33 0.74
C LEU A 109 -24.03 -15.39 0.10
N TYR A 110 -23.07 -14.94 -0.69
CA TYR A 110 -22.03 -15.78 -1.30
C TYR A 110 -20.67 -15.37 -0.75
N LEU A 111 -19.85 -16.36 -0.46
CA LEU A 111 -18.52 -16.15 0.10
C LEU A 111 -17.52 -17.15 -0.44
N THR A 112 -16.25 -16.79 -0.37
CA THR A 112 -15.16 -17.72 -0.63
C THR A 112 -14.48 -18.05 0.69
N GLN A 113 -14.44 -19.34 1.00
CA GLN A 113 -13.59 -19.93 2.03
C GLN A 113 -12.47 -20.73 1.35
N ARG A 114 -11.46 -21.19 2.11
CA ARG A 114 -10.24 -21.74 1.51
C ARG A 114 -10.46 -22.79 0.40
N ALA A 115 -11.42 -23.70 0.57
CA ALA A 115 -11.62 -24.82 -0.35
C ALA A 115 -12.77 -24.64 -1.35
N GLU A 116 -13.61 -23.61 -1.19
CA GLU A 116 -14.86 -23.52 -1.94
C GLU A 116 -15.49 -22.13 -2.01
N LEU A 117 -16.33 -21.97 -3.03
CA LEU A 117 -17.36 -20.95 -3.13
C LEU A 117 -18.63 -21.48 -2.45
N THR A 118 -19.11 -20.78 -1.42
CA THR A 118 -20.24 -21.20 -0.59
C THR A 118 -21.38 -20.19 -0.70
N ARG A 119 -22.61 -20.69 -0.75
CA ARG A 119 -23.84 -19.91 -0.61
C ARG A 119 -24.46 -20.14 0.75
N LEU A 120 -24.89 -19.07 1.40
CA LEU A 120 -25.61 -19.06 2.66
C LEU A 120 -27.04 -18.54 2.44
N ARG A 121 -28.03 -19.22 3.04
CA ARG A 121 -29.44 -18.82 2.97
C ARG A 121 -30.12 -18.93 4.32
N ASP A 122 -30.95 -17.93 4.60
CA ASP A 122 -31.96 -17.91 5.65
C ASP A 122 -33.29 -18.33 5.00
N LEU A 123 -33.80 -19.51 5.35
CA LEU A 123 -34.94 -20.13 4.71
C LEU A 123 -36.24 -19.83 5.44
N ASP A 124 -36.20 -19.49 6.72
CA ASP A 124 -37.38 -19.23 7.55
C ASP A 124 -37.54 -17.75 7.96
N GLY A 125 -36.55 -16.91 7.67
CA GLY A 125 -36.56 -15.47 7.90
C GLY A 125 -36.26 -15.07 9.35
N ASP A 126 -35.70 -15.96 10.17
CA ASP A 126 -35.32 -15.65 11.56
C ASP A 126 -34.04 -14.81 11.67
N GLY A 127 -33.36 -14.61 10.54
CA GLY A 127 -32.13 -13.87 10.42
C GLY A 127 -30.88 -14.74 10.50
N GLU A 128 -30.95 -16.04 10.69
CA GLU A 128 -29.79 -16.94 10.73
C GLU A 128 -29.70 -17.77 9.43
N ALA A 129 -28.50 -18.27 9.10
CA ALA A 129 -28.32 -19.12 7.94
C ALA A 129 -28.70 -20.57 8.26
N ASP A 130 -29.75 -21.07 7.62
CA ASP A 130 -30.18 -22.47 7.68
C ASP A 130 -29.40 -23.37 6.73
N GLU A 131 -29.02 -22.84 5.57
CA GLU A 131 -28.38 -23.61 4.50
C GLU A 131 -26.97 -23.10 4.19
N TYR A 132 -26.04 -24.05 4.11
CA TYR A 132 -24.67 -23.88 3.63
C TYR A 132 -24.49 -24.78 2.42
N SER A 133 -24.48 -24.20 1.22
CA SER A 133 -24.33 -24.96 -0.01
C SER A 133 -23.00 -24.68 -0.68
N THR A 134 -22.21 -25.72 -0.94
CA THR A 134 -21.02 -25.66 -1.79
C THR A 134 -21.45 -25.47 -3.24
N MET A 135 -21.13 -24.32 -3.84
CA MET A 135 -21.39 -24.07 -5.27
C MET A 135 -20.30 -24.68 -6.14
N TYR A 136 -19.05 -24.61 -5.68
CA TYR A 136 -17.90 -25.20 -6.34
C TYR A 136 -16.76 -25.39 -5.33
N SER A 137 -16.02 -26.49 -5.43
CA SER A 137 -14.84 -26.76 -4.60
C SER A 137 -13.57 -27.01 -5.43
N TRP A 138 -12.43 -26.67 -4.85
CA TRP A 138 -11.10 -26.91 -5.42
C TRP A 138 -10.18 -27.59 -4.38
N PRO A 139 -9.15 -28.32 -4.82
CA PRO A 139 -8.24 -29.00 -3.89
C PRO A 139 -7.41 -28.00 -3.08
N LEU A 140 -6.95 -28.43 -1.90
CA LEU A 140 -6.03 -27.72 -1.03
C LEU A 140 -4.89 -28.64 -0.61
N SER A 141 -3.69 -28.09 -0.47
CA SER A 141 -2.53 -28.81 0.08
C SER A 141 -2.47 -28.71 1.62
N GLY A 142 -3.26 -27.82 2.23
CA GLY A 142 -3.20 -27.49 3.65
C GLY A 142 -2.11 -26.48 4.01
N ASN A 143 -1.45 -25.88 3.01
CA ASN A 143 -0.46 -24.83 3.26
C ASN A 143 -1.13 -23.57 3.82
N TYR A 144 -0.49 -22.89 4.78
CA TYR A 144 -1.08 -21.74 5.46
C TYR A 144 -1.35 -20.55 4.53
N HIS A 145 -0.69 -20.48 3.37
CA HIS A 145 -0.74 -19.36 2.44
C HIS A 145 -1.69 -19.59 1.25
N GLU A 146 -2.33 -20.77 1.16
CA GLU A 146 -3.37 -21.07 0.17
C GLU A 146 -4.71 -20.41 0.54
N TYR A 147 -4.77 -19.09 0.36
CA TYR A 147 -5.98 -18.27 0.50
C TYR A 147 -6.82 -18.28 -0.80
N ALA A 148 -8.12 -18.03 -0.65
CA ALA A 148 -9.04 -17.84 -1.76
C ALA A 148 -9.84 -16.55 -1.56
N TYR A 149 -9.81 -15.64 -2.53
CA TYR A 149 -10.39 -14.30 -2.42
C TYR A 149 -11.57 -14.11 -3.36
N GLY A 150 -12.59 -13.37 -2.90
CA GLY A 150 -13.84 -13.15 -3.63
C GLY A 150 -15.07 -13.72 -2.89
N PRO A 151 -16.25 -13.80 -3.53
CA PRO A 151 -16.50 -13.49 -4.93
C PRO A 151 -16.78 -12.00 -5.17
N MET A 152 -16.37 -11.51 -6.33
CA MET A 152 -16.87 -10.26 -6.93
C MET A 152 -17.71 -10.63 -8.16
N LEU A 153 -18.71 -9.82 -8.52
CA LEU A 153 -19.39 -9.96 -9.80
C LEU A 153 -18.69 -9.15 -10.88
N ASP A 154 -18.46 -9.75 -12.04
CA ASP A 154 -18.07 -9.01 -13.24
C ASP A 154 -19.28 -8.34 -13.91
N LYS A 155 -19.03 -7.55 -14.95
CA LYS A 155 -20.08 -6.85 -15.72
C LYS A 155 -21.11 -7.77 -16.39
N ASP A 156 -20.78 -9.05 -16.56
CA ASP A 156 -21.63 -10.05 -17.21
C ASP A 156 -22.35 -10.93 -16.17
N GLY A 157 -22.17 -10.63 -14.87
CA GLY A 157 -22.80 -11.36 -13.76
C GLY A 157 -22.09 -12.66 -13.38
N ASN A 158 -20.87 -12.91 -13.88
CA ASN A 158 -20.06 -14.04 -13.45
C ASN A 158 -19.40 -13.73 -12.11
N MET A 159 -19.28 -14.73 -11.25
CA MET A 159 -18.46 -14.60 -10.04
C MET A 159 -16.99 -14.75 -10.40
N VAL A 160 -16.15 -13.90 -9.82
CA VAL A 160 -14.69 -13.91 -9.96
C VAL A 160 -14.07 -14.27 -8.62
N VAL A 161 -13.17 -15.25 -8.63
CA VAL A 161 -12.39 -15.71 -7.47
C VAL A 161 -10.93 -15.80 -7.87
N THR A 162 -10.01 -15.45 -6.97
CA THR A 162 -8.57 -15.70 -7.16
C THR A 162 -8.03 -16.61 -6.08
N LEU A 163 -7.18 -17.56 -6.48
CA LEU A 163 -6.52 -18.49 -5.57
C LEU A 163 -5.06 -18.10 -5.40
N ASN A 164 -4.65 -17.86 -4.16
CA ASN A 164 -3.31 -17.43 -3.77
C ASN A 164 -2.29 -18.55 -3.96
N LEU A 165 -0.99 -18.26 -4.10
CA LEU A 165 0.03 -19.33 -4.06
C LEU A 165 0.28 -19.82 -2.63
N GLY A 166 0.65 -21.10 -2.49
CA GLY A 166 1.22 -21.62 -1.25
C GLY A 166 2.62 -21.04 -1.01
N TRP A 167 3.11 -21.13 0.23
CA TRP A 167 4.43 -20.63 0.61
C TRP A 167 5.34 -21.74 1.13
N ILE A 168 6.47 -21.95 0.45
CA ILE A 168 7.50 -22.92 0.83
C ILE A 168 8.91 -22.29 0.90
N GLY A 169 8.97 -20.98 1.15
CA GLY A 169 10.17 -20.14 1.01
C GLY A 169 10.18 -19.30 -0.28
N PHE A 170 9.27 -19.63 -1.20
CA PHE A 170 8.87 -18.86 -2.38
C PHE A 170 7.41 -19.24 -2.72
N GLY A 171 6.76 -18.48 -3.60
CA GLY A 171 5.41 -18.78 -4.07
C GLY A 171 5.39 -20.03 -4.95
N GLU A 172 4.58 -21.02 -4.58
CA GLU A 172 4.42 -22.24 -5.37
C GLU A 172 2.96 -22.67 -5.45
N SER A 173 2.57 -23.26 -6.58
CA SER A 173 1.23 -23.78 -6.80
C SER A 173 1.19 -25.24 -6.35
N LEU A 174 0.81 -25.47 -5.08
CA LEU A 174 0.84 -26.81 -4.47
C LEU A 174 -0.42 -27.63 -4.77
N SER A 175 -1.51 -26.97 -5.13
CA SER A 175 -2.77 -27.60 -5.48
C SER A 175 -3.43 -26.91 -6.68
N LYS A 176 -4.31 -27.65 -7.38
CA LYS A 176 -4.86 -27.24 -8.66
C LYS A 176 -5.48 -25.84 -8.58
N TRP A 177 -5.14 -25.02 -9.56
CA TRP A 177 -5.59 -23.63 -9.74
C TRP A 177 -5.02 -22.58 -8.78
N HIS A 178 -4.17 -22.91 -7.81
CA HIS A 178 -3.51 -21.88 -7.01
C HIS A 178 -2.57 -21.05 -7.89
N GLY A 179 -2.64 -19.72 -7.79
CA GLY A 179 -2.02 -18.76 -8.71
C GLY A 179 -2.88 -18.38 -9.92
N TRP A 180 -4.19 -18.70 -9.91
CA TRP A 180 -5.14 -18.39 -10.98
C TRP A 180 -6.29 -17.49 -10.53
N MET A 181 -6.83 -16.74 -11.49
CA MET A 181 -8.17 -16.17 -11.44
C MET A 181 -9.14 -17.12 -12.14
N LEU A 182 -10.24 -17.44 -11.46
CA LEU A 182 -11.32 -18.29 -11.94
C LEU A 182 -12.60 -17.46 -12.10
N LYS A 183 -13.38 -17.77 -13.13
CA LYS A 183 -14.73 -17.22 -13.33
C LYS A 183 -15.77 -18.33 -13.23
N PHE A 184 -16.92 -18.00 -12.66
CA PHE A 184 -18.06 -18.89 -12.54
C PHE A 184 -19.28 -18.22 -13.16
N SER A 185 -19.87 -18.84 -14.18
CA SER A 185 -21.14 -18.36 -14.73
C SER A 185 -22.27 -18.43 -13.70
N PRO A 186 -23.43 -17.80 -13.94
CA PRO A 186 -24.56 -17.84 -12.99
C PRO A 186 -25.08 -19.25 -12.65
N ASP A 187 -24.76 -20.26 -13.45
CA ASP A 187 -25.02 -21.69 -13.20
C ASP A 187 -23.87 -22.40 -12.47
N PHE A 188 -22.86 -21.65 -12.03
CA PHE A 188 -21.65 -22.09 -11.34
C PHE A 188 -20.69 -22.95 -12.17
N THR A 189 -20.80 -22.94 -13.50
CA THR A 189 -19.78 -23.54 -14.37
C THR A 189 -18.48 -22.75 -14.28
N MET A 190 -17.41 -23.40 -13.82
CA MET A 190 -16.08 -22.80 -13.65
C MET A 190 -15.31 -22.72 -14.97
N LYS A 191 -14.64 -21.59 -15.22
CA LYS A 191 -13.65 -21.39 -16.28
C LYS A 191 -12.37 -20.75 -15.72
N PRO A 192 -11.17 -21.28 -16.03
CA PRO A 192 -9.93 -20.58 -15.76
C PRO A 192 -9.83 -19.33 -16.66
N PHE A 193 -9.45 -18.19 -16.08
CA PHE A 193 -9.48 -16.90 -16.78
C PHE A 193 -8.09 -16.34 -17.08
N ALA A 194 -7.23 -16.27 -16.07
CA ALA A 194 -5.86 -15.78 -16.18
C ALA A 194 -4.98 -16.42 -15.09
N THR A 195 -3.65 -16.38 -15.25
CA THR A 195 -2.71 -16.97 -14.28
C THR A 195 -1.48 -16.10 -14.04
N GLY A 196 -0.68 -16.49 -13.06
CA GLY A 196 0.55 -15.81 -12.69
C GLY A 196 0.39 -14.78 -11.57
N PHE A 197 -0.67 -14.96 -10.78
CA PHE A 197 -0.89 -14.26 -9.54
C PHE A 197 -0.03 -14.89 -8.44
N ARG A 198 0.55 -14.06 -7.55
CA ARG A 198 1.27 -14.54 -6.36
C ARG A 198 0.38 -14.44 -5.13
N SER A 199 0.01 -13.22 -4.78
CA SER A 199 -0.83 -12.93 -3.62
C SER A 199 -1.91 -11.88 -3.95
N PRO A 200 -2.92 -12.25 -4.75
CA PRO A 200 -3.93 -11.33 -5.27
C PRO A 200 -5.03 -11.03 -4.26
N ALA A 201 -4.72 -10.37 -3.15
CA ALA A 201 -5.64 -10.21 -2.02
C ALA A 201 -6.92 -9.41 -2.31
N ALA A 202 -6.95 -8.65 -3.41
CA ALA A 202 -8.11 -7.88 -3.82
C ALA A 202 -8.16 -7.66 -5.34
N PHE A 203 -9.39 -7.50 -5.82
CA PHE A 203 -9.72 -7.13 -7.19
C PHE A 203 -11.05 -6.39 -7.20
N GLU A 204 -11.23 -5.50 -8.17
CA GLU A 204 -12.38 -4.61 -8.32
C GLU A 204 -12.61 -4.27 -9.80
N LEU A 205 -13.83 -3.89 -10.15
CA LEU A 205 -14.15 -3.33 -11.46
C LEU A 205 -13.87 -1.82 -11.50
N ASN A 206 -13.24 -1.34 -12.58
CA ASN A 206 -13.25 0.09 -12.86
C ASN A 206 -14.64 0.56 -13.37
N SER A 207 -14.79 1.85 -13.63
CA SER A 207 -16.05 2.42 -14.15
C SER A 207 -16.47 1.91 -15.54
N ASN A 208 -15.58 1.23 -16.28
CA ASN A 208 -15.88 0.59 -17.56
C ASN A 208 -16.26 -0.90 -17.40
N GLY A 209 -16.32 -1.43 -16.17
CA GLY A 209 -16.59 -2.84 -15.90
C GLY A 209 -15.41 -3.77 -16.21
N GLU A 210 -14.19 -3.24 -16.30
CA GLU A 210 -12.96 -4.00 -16.51
C GLU A 210 -12.30 -4.38 -15.18
N ILE A 211 -11.72 -5.58 -15.10
CA ILE A 211 -11.16 -6.13 -13.85
C ILE A 211 -9.76 -5.58 -13.61
N PHE A 212 -9.54 -5.06 -12.39
CA PHE A 212 -8.22 -4.73 -11.87
C PHE A 212 -7.95 -5.55 -10.62
N TYR A 213 -6.71 -6.01 -10.45
CA TYR A 213 -6.29 -6.70 -9.23
C TYR A 213 -5.09 -6.00 -8.59
N ALA A 214 -4.95 -6.17 -7.27
CA ALA A 214 -3.83 -5.73 -6.48
C ALA A 214 -2.87 -6.90 -6.21
N GLU A 215 -1.56 -6.63 -6.26
CA GLU A 215 -0.52 -7.61 -5.99
C GLU A 215 0.46 -7.08 -4.94
N ASN A 216 0.98 -7.99 -4.11
CA ASN A 216 1.96 -7.70 -3.08
C ASN A 216 3.38 -8.01 -3.59
N GLN A 217 4.36 -7.23 -3.14
CA GLN A 217 5.77 -7.51 -3.41
C GLN A 217 6.14 -8.96 -3.01
N GLY A 218 6.97 -9.61 -3.82
CA GLY A 218 7.45 -10.97 -3.55
C GLY A 218 8.30 -11.54 -4.68
N ASP A 219 8.45 -12.85 -4.74
CA ASP A 219 9.09 -13.53 -5.86
C ASP A 219 8.34 -13.20 -7.17
N TRP A 220 9.09 -12.84 -8.21
CA TRP A 220 8.57 -12.38 -9.51
C TRP A 220 7.79 -11.06 -9.49
N VAL A 221 7.65 -10.44 -8.32
CA VAL A 221 6.92 -9.18 -8.13
C VAL A 221 7.83 -8.16 -7.43
N GLY A 222 8.45 -7.28 -8.21
CA GLY A 222 9.43 -6.32 -7.69
C GLY A 222 8.88 -5.33 -6.66
N SER A 223 7.61 -4.94 -6.78
CA SER A 223 6.92 -4.02 -5.88
C SER A 223 5.41 -4.24 -5.94
N GLY A 224 4.67 -3.71 -4.96
CA GLY A 224 3.21 -3.74 -5.02
C GLY A 224 2.69 -3.02 -6.26
N HIS A 225 1.53 -3.42 -6.78
CA HIS A 225 0.94 -2.79 -7.95
C HIS A 225 -0.54 -3.10 -8.13
N ILE A 226 -1.20 -2.36 -9.03
CA ILE A 226 -2.47 -2.78 -9.64
C ILE A 226 -2.32 -3.01 -11.15
N THR A 227 -3.07 -3.98 -11.68
CA THR A 227 -3.00 -4.38 -13.09
C THR A 227 -4.38 -4.72 -13.63
N HIS A 228 -4.68 -4.19 -14.81
CA HIS A 228 -5.83 -4.62 -15.62
C HIS A 228 -5.68 -6.09 -16.06
N VAL A 229 -6.75 -6.88 -15.94
CA VAL A 229 -6.76 -8.31 -16.26
C VAL A 229 -7.76 -8.62 -17.38
N GLU A 230 -7.28 -9.32 -18.41
CA GLU A 230 -8.04 -9.86 -19.53
C GLU A 230 -7.91 -11.39 -19.57
N GLU A 231 -8.79 -12.03 -20.33
CA GLU A 231 -8.77 -13.49 -20.50
C GLU A 231 -7.49 -13.92 -21.21
N GLY A 232 -6.82 -14.95 -20.69
CA GLY A 232 -5.57 -15.47 -21.25
C GLY A 232 -4.31 -14.73 -20.82
N ASP A 233 -4.43 -13.74 -19.94
CA ASP A 233 -3.27 -13.02 -19.42
C ASP A 233 -2.37 -13.86 -18.52
N PHE A 234 -1.08 -13.55 -18.60
CA PHE A 234 -0.07 -13.97 -17.65
C PHE A 234 0.42 -12.78 -16.82
N LEU A 235 0.20 -12.84 -15.50
CA LEU A 235 0.40 -11.70 -14.60
C LEU A 235 1.80 -11.66 -13.96
N GLY A 236 2.62 -12.68 -14.16
CA GLY A 236 4.07 -12.61 -13.95
C GLY A 236 4.68 -13.72 -13.09
N ASN A 237 3.98 -14.32 -12.12
CA ASN A 237 4.57 -15.41 -11.35
C ASN A 237 4.44 -16.76 -12.09
N PRO A 238 5.52 -17.51 -12.38
CA PRO A 238 5.45 -18.73 -13.19
C PRO A 238 4.82 -19.93 -12.46
N ALA A 239 4.60 -19.88 -11.14
CA ALA A 239 4.13 -21.02 -10.36
C ALA A 239 2.80 -21.59 -10.88
N GLY A 240 1.84 -20.73 -11.22
CA GLY A 240 0.52 -21.14 -11.72
C GLY A 240 0.54 -21.82 -13.10
N LEU A 241 1.62 -21.67 -13.88
CA LEU A 241 1.73 -22.24 -15.23
C LEU A 241 1.76 -23.76 -15.27
N ILE A 242 1.95 -24.44 -14.12
CA ILE A 242 1.83 -25.90 -14.06
C ILE A 242 0.43 -26.41 -14.43
N TRP A 243 -0.59 -25.54 -14.40
CA TRP A 243 -1.96 -25.86 -14.76
C TRP A 243 -2.39 -25.29 -16.13
N ALA A 244 -1.47 -24.69 -16.88
CA ALA A 244 -1.80 -24.04 -18.15
C ALA A 244 -2.19 -25.04 -19.27
N ASP A 245 -1.82 -26.31 -19.12
CA ASP A 245 -2.17 -27.39 -20.04
C ASP A 245 -3.56 -27.99 -19.80
N GLN A 246 -4.22 -27.60 -18.71
CA GLN A 246 -5.52 -28.14 -18.33
C GLN A 246 -6.61 -27.73 -19.33
N PRO A 247 -7.62 -28.59 -19.55
CA PRO A 247 -8.75 -28.27 -20.43
C PRO A 247 -9.40 -26.92 -20.06
N GLY A 248 -9.68 -26.11 -21.08
CA GLY A 248 -10.29 -24.79 -20.91
C GLY A 248 -9.32 -23.66 -20.55
N SER A 249 -8.05 -23.94 -20.25
CA SER A 249 -7.05 -22.88 -20.00
C SER A 249 -6.87 -21.98 -21.23
N PRO A 250 -7.08 -20.65 -21.10
CA PRO A 250 -6.79 -19.70 -22.17
C PRO A 250 -5.28 -19.37 -22.28
N VAL A 251 -4.49 -19.69 -21.23
CA VAL A 251 -3.05 -19.43 -21.18
C VAL A 251 -2.28 -20.62 -21.75
N LYS A 252 -1.32 -20.37 -22.65
CA LYS A 252 -0.54 -21.43 -23.34
C LYS A 252 0.96 -21.43 -23.00
N LEU A 253 1.38 -20.60 -22.05
CA LEU A 253 2.76 -20.54 -21.57
C LEU A 253 3.06 -21.69 -20.61
N SER A 254 4.35 -22.00 -20.47
CA SER A 254 4.91 -22.93 -19.49
C SER A 254 6.04 -22.26 -18.70
N LYS A 255 6.45 -22.84 -17.56
CA LYS A 255 7.51 -22.26 -16.70
C LYS A 255 8.81 -21.95 -17.46
N LYS A 256 9.18 -22.76 -18.45
CA LYS A 256 10.40 -22.58 -19.27
C LYS A 256 10.35 -21.37 -20.21
N ASP A 257 9.16 -20.86 -20.51
CA ASP A 257 8.98 -19.71 -21.39
C ASP A 257 9.23 -18.38 -20.66
N ILE A 258 9.39 -18.43 -19.33
CA ILE A 258 9.56 -17.27 -18.47
C ILE A 258 11.05 -17.07 -18.17
N PRO A 259 11.69 -16.02 -18.72
CA PRO A 259 13.10 -15.78 -18.51
C PRO A 259 13.35 -15.17 -17.13
N ASP A 260 14.39 -15.66 -16.45
CA ASP A 260 14.88 -15.15 -15.18
C ASP A 260 16.18 -14.36 -15.37
N THR A 261 16.10 -13.27 -16.14
CA THR A 261 17.26 -12.48 -16.54
C THR A 261 17.51 -11.28 -15.63
N GLY A 262 16.53 -10.93 -14.78
CA GLY A 262 16.54 -9.68 -14.01
C GLY A 262 16.31 -8.44 -14.87
N GLU A 263 15.99 -8.58 -16.16
CA GLU A 263 15.53 -7.49 -17.00
C GLU A 263 14.23 -6.89 -16.43
N PRO A 264 13.93 -5.61 -16.69
CA PRO A 264 12.64 -5.03 -16.31
C PRO A 264 11.47 -5.78 -16.94
N LYS A 265 10.37 -5.96 -16.19
CA LYS A 265 9.17 -6.70 -16.66
C LYS A 265 8.66 -6.17 -18.01
N TYR A 266 8.75 -4.86 -18.24
CA TYR A 266 8.38 -4.24 -19.50
C TYR A 266 9.19 -4.73 -20.70
N GLU A 267 10.49 -4.99 -20.53
CA GLU A 267 11.35 -5.53 -21.59
C GLU A 267 11.07 -7.02 -21.83
N VAL A 268 10.76 -7.76 -20.76
CA VAL A 268 10.37 -9.18 -20.86
C VAL A 268 9.01 -9.33 -21.55
N ALA A 269 8.05 -8.44 -21.27
CA ALA A 269 6.72 -8.46 -21.88
C ALA A 269 6.72 -8.26 -23.40
N LYS A 270 7.78 -7.67 -23.97
CA LYS A 270 7.96 -7.59 -25.42
C LYS A 270 8.30 -8.94 -26.06
N LYS A 271 8.81 -9.88 -25.27
CA LYS A 271 9.34 -11.19 -25.72
C LYS A 271 8.41 -12.34 -25.32
N VAL A 272 7.70 -12.21 -24.19
CA VAL A 272 6.79 -13.24 -23.66
C VAL A 272 5.33 -12.88 -23.98
N PRO A 273 4.67 -13.61 -24.90
CA PRO A 273 3.27 -13.34 -25.25
C PRO A 273 2.35 -13.43 -24.03
N GLY A 274 1.42 -12.48 -23.89
CA GLY A 274 0.44 -12.47 -22.79
C GLY A 274 0.97 -11.98 -21.44
N LEU A 275 2.28 -11.73 -21.28
CA LEU A 275 2.81 -11.15 -20.04
C LEU A 275 2.34 -9.69 -19.89
N LYS A 276 1.52 -9.43 -18.87
CA LYS A 276 1.04 -8.08 -18.55
C LYS A 276 2.03 -7.29 -17.70
N THR A 277 2.23 -6.04 -18.08
CA THR A 277 2.92 -5.04 -17.23
C THR A 277 1.91 -4.37 -16.30
N PRO A 278 2.32 -3.98 -15.09
CA PRO A 278 1.43 -3.25 -14.19
C PRO A 278 0.85 -1.99 -14.81
N SER A 279 -0.43 -1.74 -14.52
CA SER A 279 -1.06 -0.47 -14.88
C SER A 279 -0.52 0.65 -14.01
N VAL A 280 -0.40 0.40 -12.70
CA VAL A 280 0.22 1.34 -11.76
C VAL A 280 1.05 0.57 -10.74
N TRP A 281 2.35 0.81 -10.74
CA TRP A 281 3.24 0.40 -9.66
C TRP A 281 2.98 1.25 -8.41
N ILE A 282 3.03 0.59 -7.26
CA ILE A 282 2.88 1.16 -5.92
C ILE A 282 4.20 0.93 -5.19
N PRO A 283 5.12 1.91 -5.21
CA PRO A 283 6.46 1.73 -4.65
C PRO A 283 6.45 1.27 -3.19
N HIS A 284 7.04 0.09 -2.98
CA HIS A 284 7.21 -0.54 -1.67
C HIS A 284 7.91 0.41 -0.70
N SER A 285 7.62 0.32 0.60
CA SER A 285 8.09 1.20 1.68
C SER A 285 7.54 2.62 1.69
N ILE A 286 7.23 3.18 0.51
CA ILE A 286 6.83 4.57 0.35
C ILE A 286 5.31 4.67 0.29
N MET A 287 4.69 3.98 -0.67
CA MET A 287 3.25 4.02 -0.91
C MET A 287 2.48 2.92 -0.17
N GLY A 288 3.18 1.90 0.30
CA GLY A 288 2.64 0.75 1.03
C GLY A 288 3.67 -0.38 1.07
N ASN A 289 3.40 -1.42 1.85
CA ASN A 289 4.22 -2.64 1.82
C ASN A 289 3.40 -3.88 1.40
N SER A 290 2.10 -3.87 1.70
CA SER A 290 1.19 -4.98 1.51
C SER A 290 -0.12 -4.47 0.92
N THR A 291 -0.12 -4.26 -0.39
CA THR A 291 -1.29 -3.82 -1.16
C THR A 291 -2.48 -4.74 -0.85
N SER A 292 -3.66 -4.15 -0.60
CA SER A 292 -4.85 -4.90 -0.21
C SER A 292 -6.07 -4.41 -0.98
N GLY A 293 -7.22 -4.20 -0.32
CA GLY A 293 -8.49 -3.84 -0.93
C GLY A 293 -8.37 -2.78 -2.03
N ILE A 294 -9.04 -2.98 -3.15
CA ILE A 294 -9.28 -1.95 -4.16
C ILE A 294 -10.73 -1.53 -4.04
N LEU A 295 -11.02 -0.24 -4.14
CA LEU A 295 -12.36 0.29 -4.21
C LEU A 295 -12.44 1.33 -5.31
N ASN A 296 -13.26 1.10 -6.33
CA ASN A 296 -13.52 2.08 -7.37
C ASN A 296 -14.43 3.20 -6.85
N TYR A 297 -14.19 4.45 -7.23
CA TYR A 297 -15.07 5.55 -6.85
C TYR A 297 -16.49 5.33 -7.41
N SER A 298 -17.48 5.28 -6.53
CA SER A 298 -18.90 5.11 -6.89
C SER A 298 -19.60 6.45 -7.09
N ASP A 299 -20.67 6.49 -7.89
CA ASP A 299 -21.51 7.69 -8.04
C ASP A 299 -22.20 8.12 -6.74
N HIS A 300 -22.39 7.18 -5.80
CA HIS A 300 -22.89 7.47 -4.46
C HIS A 300 -21.76 7.77 -3.46
N GLY A 301 -20.50 7.54 -3.83
CA GLY A 301 -19.34 7.86 -3.01
C GLY A 301 -19.19 9.37 -2.81
N ASN A 302 -18.89 9.78 -1.59
CA ASN A 302 -18.71 11.17 -1.20
C ASN A 302 -17.30 11.37 -0.62
N MET A 303 -16.30 11.31 -1.50
CA MET A 303 -14.89 11.30 -1.11
C MET A 303 -14.08 12.39 -1.81
N GLY A 304 -14.58 13.62 -1.73
CA GLY A 304 -13.94 14.79 -2.32
C GLY A 304 -13.91 14.78 -3.86
N PRO A 305 -13.03 15.58 -4.48
CA PRO A 305 -13.01 15.82 -5.93
C PRO A 305 -12.40 14.67 -6.74
N PHE A 306 -12.33 13.45 -6.19
CA PHE A 306 -11.57 12.34 -6.78
C PHE A 306 -12.44 11.35 -7.57
N LYS A 307 -13.58 11.80 -8.11
CA LYS A 307 -14.47 10.97 -8.93
C LYS A 307 -13.69 10.32 -10.09
N GLY A 308 -13.95 9.03 -10.33
CA GLY A 308 -13.27 8.22 -11.35
C GLY A 308 -11.89 7.69 -10.97
N GLN A 309 -11.45 7.86 -9.72
CA GLN A 309 -10.21 7.26 -9.20
C GLN A 309 -10.49 5.93 -8.48
N LEU A 310 -9.44 5.14 -8.28
CA LEU A 310 -9.47 3.97 -7.40
C LEU A 310 -8.86 4.33 -6.04
N PHE A 311 -9.32 3.69 -4.98
CA PHE A 311 -8.68 3.68 -3.67
C PHE A 311 -8.05 2.32 -3.45
N VAL A 312 -6.80 2.30 -2.99
CA VAL A 312 -6.02 1.08 -2.78
C VAL A 312 -5.54 1.08 -1.33
N GLY A 313 -6.00 0.09 -0.56
CA GLY A 313 -5.60 -0.12 0.82
C GLY A 313 -4.21 -0.72 0.93
N ASP A 314 -3.61 -0.55 2.09
CA ASP A 314 -2.38 -1.22 2.50
C ASP A 314 -2.55 -1.83 3.89
N GLN A 315 -2.30 -3.13 3.98
CA GLN A 315 -2.44 -3.88 5.23
C GLN A 315 -1.33 -3.51 6.21
N ALA A 316 -0.08 -3.45 5.76
CA ALA A 316 1.06 -3.26 6.65
C ALA A 316 1.15 -1.83 7.22
N GLN A 317 0.87 -0.81 6.41
CA GLN A 317 1.01 0.61 6.77
C GLN A 317 -0.33 1.29 7.11
N SER A 318 -1.42 0.53 7.22
CA SER A 318 -2.72 1.00 7.70
C SER A 318 -3.15 2.32 7.06
N LYS A 319 -3.08 2.36 5.72
CA LYS A 319 -3.31 3.56 4.92
C LYS A 319 -3.94 3.23 3.58
N ILE A 320 -4.51 4.25 2.96
CA ILE A 320 -5.11 4.23 1.63
C ILE A 320 -4.31 5.16 0.74
N SER A 321 -4.04 4.68 -0.47
CA SER A 321 -3.57 5.47 -1.61
C SER A 321 -4.71 5.65 -2.62
N ARG A 322 -4.67 6.70 -3.42
CA ARG A 322 -5.60 6.90 -4.54
C ARG A 322 -4.88 6.78 -5.87
N VAL A 323 -5.55 6.22 -6.87
CA VAL A 323 -4.99 5.95 -8.20
C VAL A 323 -5.87 6.61 -9.26
N SER A 324 -5.26 7.42 -10.12
CA SER A 324 -5.89 7.92 -11.34
C SER A 324 -5.36 7.16 -12.55
N LEU A 325 -6.26 6.49 -13.27
CA LEU A 325 -5.96 5.71 -14.45
C LEU A 325 -6.19 6.50 -15.73
N GLU A 326 -5.42 6.17 -16.76
CA GLU A 326 -5.69 6.54 -18.15
C GLU A 326 -5.38 5.36 -19.08
N LYS A 327 -6.00 5.37 -20.26
CA LYS A 327 -5.79 4.36 -21.31
C LYS A 327 -5.11 5.03 -22.50
N VAL A 328 -3.84 4.71 -22.73
CA VAL A 328 -3.04 5.28 -23.83
C VAL A 328 -2.71 4.16 -24.81
N LYS A 329 -3.12 4.34 -26.08
CA LYS A 329 -2.95 3.32 -27.14
C LYS A 329 -3.49 1.95 -26.72
N GLY A 330 -4.65 1.94 -26.06
CA GLY A 330 -5.30 0.73 -25.55
C GLY A 330 -4.70 0.14 -24.28
N VAL A 331 -3.58 0.68 -23.76
CA VAL A 331 -2.89 0.17 -22.58
C VAL A 331 -3.21 1.03 -21.36
N TYR A 332 -3.60 0.39 -20.26
CA TYR A 332 -3.78 1.07 -18.99
C TYR A 332 -2.45 1.47 -18.35
N GLN A 333 -2.42 2.70 -17.88
CA GLN A 333 -1.34 3.27 -17.10
C GLN A 333 -1.88 4.34 -16.15
N GLY A 334 -1.05 4.94 -15.29
CA GLY A 334 -1.57 5.99 -14.41
C GLY A 334 -0.66 6.34 -13.25
N VAL A 335 -1.24 7.08 -12.30
CA VAL A 335 -0.52 7.66 -11.17
C VAL A 335 -1.14 7.26 -9.84
N VAL A 336 -0.29 6.94 -8.87
CA VAL A 336 -0.68 6.72 -7.47
C VAL A 336 -0.25 7.89 -6.60
N PHE A 337 -1.13 8.30 -5.68
CA PHE A 337 -0.93 9.35 -4.68
C PHE A 337 -1.26 8.81 -3.28
N PRO A 338 -0.64 9.34 -2.22
CA PRO A 338 -1.16 9.15 -0.87
C PRO A 338 -2.59 9.69 -0.76
N PHE A 339 -3.36 9.14 0.19
CA PHE A 339 -4.72 9.64 0.44
C PHE A 339 -5.04 9.76 1.93
N ARG A 340 -5.00 8.66 2.68
CA ARG A 340 -5.34 8.70 4.12
C ARG A 340 -4.59 7.65 4.92
N LYS A 341 -3.93 8.04 6.01
CA LYS A 341 -3.25 7.13 6.97
C LYS A 341 -3.91 7.11 8.34
N GLY A 342 -3.41 6.29 9.25
CA GLY A 342 -3.84 6.33 10.66
C GLY A 342 -5.11 5.53 10.93
N PHE A 343 -5.40 4.54 10.09
CA PHE A 343 -6.36 3.51 10.40
C PHE A 343 -5.88 2.66 11.58
N SER A 344 -6.83 2.11 12.34
CA SER A 344 -6.51 1.47 13.63
C SER A 344 -5.78 0.13 13.48
N SER A 345 -5.89 -0.54 12.33
CA SER A 345 -5.32 -1.85 12.04
C SER A 345 -5.02 -1.99 10.54
N GLY A 346 -4.62 -3.16 10.06
CA GLY A 346 -4.24 -3.36 8.67
C GLY A 346 -5.44 -3.47 7.74
N ILE A 347 -5.53 -2.61 6.73
CA ILE A 347 -6.69 -2.58 5.81
C ILE A 347 -6.71 -3.83 4.95
N LEU A 348 -7.86 -4.50 4.88
CA LEU A 348 -8.07 -5.65 3.98
C LEU A 348 -9.26 -5.45 3.03
N ARG A 349 -10.34 -4.83 3.49
CA ARG A 349 -11.56 -4.61 2.71
C ARG A 349 -12.03 -3.18 2.81
N MET A 350 -12.61 -2.67 1.73
CA MET A 350 -13.27 -1.38 1.69
C MET A 350 -14.59 -1.53 0.94
N ASN A 351 -15.62 -0.78 1.33
CA ASN A 351 -16.91 -0.76 0.63
C ASN A 351 -17.58 0.61 0.78
N TRP A 352 -18.41 1.01 -0.18
CA TRP A 352 -19.17 2.26 -0.11
C TRP A 352 -20.43 2.08 0.73
N GLY A 353 -20.60 2.95 1.72
CA GLY A 353 -21.86 3.13 2.41
C GLY A 353 -22.85 3.95 1.60
N SER A 354 -24.15 3.79 1.89
CA SER A 354 -25.23 4.53 1.25
C SER A 354 -25.23 6.03 1.55
N ASP A 355 -24.57 6.44 2.64
CA ASP A 355 -24.33 7.85 2.98
C ASP A 355 -23.11 8.46 2.25
N GLY A 356 -22.50 7.69 1.35
CA GLY A 356 -21.30 8.06 0.58
C GLY A 356 -19.99 7.98 1.34
N SER A 357 -20.01 7.54 2.60
CA SER A 357 -18.79 7.23 3.34
C SER A 357 -18.16 5.93 2.87
N MET A 358 -16.88 5.74 3.17
CA MET A 358 -16.17 4.48 2.91
C MET A 358 -16.04 3.69 4.20
N LEU A 359 -16.57 2.47 4.23
CA LEU A 359 -16.35 1.52 5.32
C LEU A 359 -15.04 0.77 5.05
N VAL A 360 -14.22 0.64 6.08
CA VAL A 360 -12.85 0.09 6.01
C VAL A 360 -12.72 -1.01 7.05
N GLY A 361 -12.65 -2.24 6.57
CA GLY A 361 -12.47 -3.46 7.36
C GLY A 361 -11.00 -3.84 7.46
N MET A 362 -10.57 -4.19 8.68
CA MET A 362 -9.15 -4.35 9.00
C MET A 362 -8.85 -5.61 9.83
N THR A 363 -7.61 -6.10 9.67
CA THR A 363 -7.02 -7.18 10.45
C THR A 363 -5.49 -7.11 10.44
N SER A 364 -4.88 -7.43 11.58
CA SER A 364 -3.43 -7.67 11.77
C SER A 364 -3.13 -9.17 11.95
N ARG A 365 -4.09 -10.05 11.64
CA ARG A 365 -3.88 -11.50 11.74
C ARG A 365 -2.86 -11.97 10.69
N GLY A 366 -1.90 -12.78 11.12
CA GLY A 366 -0.81 -13.28 10.27
C GLY A 366 0.35 -12.29 10.16
N TRP A 367 0.06 -11.04 9.80
CA TRP A 367 1.06 -9.97 9.63
C TRP A 367 0.66 -8.73 10.42
N SER A 368 1.60 -8.21 11.21
CA SER A 368 1.34 -6.98 11.97
C SER A 368 1.26 -5.76 11.05
N SER A 369 0.60 -4.72 11.54
CA SER A 369 0.42 -3.47 10.84
C SER A 369 0.90 -2.29 11.70
N THR A 370 1.04 -1.11 11.09
CA THR A 370 1.35 0.13 11.82
C THR A 370 0.18 0.59 12.70
N GLY A 371 -1.04 0.20 12.35
CA GLY A 371 -2.22 0.28 13.21
C GLY A 371 -2.06 -0.66 14.41
N LYS A 372 -2.36 -0.15 15.61
CA LYS A 372 -2.06 -0.84 16.87
C LYS A 372 -3.10 -1.89 17.26
N GLU A 373 -4.27 -1.85 16.66
CA GLU A 373 -5.35 -2.79 16.95
C GLU A 373 -5.18 -4.08 16.14
N GLU A 374 -5.61 -5.20 16.71
CA GLU A 374 -5.57 -6.51 16.06
C GLU A 374 -6.55 -6.62 14.88
N TYR A 375 -7.63 -5.84 14.91
CA TYR A 375 -8.64 -5.72 13.87
C TYR A 375 -9.46 -4.45 14.09
N GLY A 376 -10.28 -4.10 13.11
CA GLY A 376 -11.17 -2.94 13.24
C GLY A 376 -12.18 -2.82 12.12
N LEU A 377 -13.19 -2.00 12.37
CA LEU A 377 -14.12 -1.47 11.38
C LEU A 377 -14.18 0.04 11.58
N GLN A 378 -13.81 0.79 10.56
CA GLN A 378 -13.82 2.25 10.59
C GLN A 378 -14.54 2.81 9.37
N ARG A 379 -15.14 3.98 9.53
CA ARG A 379 -15.78 4.74 8.49
C ARG A 379 -14.93 5.96 8.18
N LEU A 380 -14.55 6.13 6.92
CA LEU A 380 -13.92 7.34 6.42
C LEU A 380 -15.01 8.23 5.81
N THR A 381 -15.11 9.47 6.27
CA THR A 381 -16.06 10.46 5.72
C THR A 381 -15.30 11.64 5.14
N TRP A 382 -15.96 12.46 4.32
CA TRP A 382 -15.42 13.72 3.84
C TRP A 382 -16.12 14.89 4.52
N SER A 383 -15.37 15.89 4.97
CA SER A 383 -15.90 17.08 5.65
C SER A 383 -16.55 18.11 4.70
N GLY A 384 -16.49 17.88 3.38
CA GLY A 384 -16.92 18.83 2.36
C GLY A 384 -15.85 19.88 2.01
N VAL A 385 -14.73 19.92 2.73
CA VAL A 385 -13.60 20.81 2.42
C VAL A 385 -12.79 20.21 1.28
N VAL A 386 -12.72 20.91 0.15
CA VAL A 386 -11.82 20.53 -0.95
C VAL A 386 -10.37 20.81 -0.49
N PRO A 387 -9.44 19.84 -0.55
CA PRO A 387 -8.02 20.11 -0.31
C PRO A 387 -7.35 20.70 -1.55
N PHE A 388 -6.24 21.43 -1.38
CA PHE A 388 -5.36 21.71 -2.51
C PHE A 388 -4.48 20.48 -2.78
N GLU A 389 -4.71 19.82 -3.91
CA GLU A 389 -4.01 18.59 -4.31
C GLU A 389 -3.80 18.53 -5.82
N VAL A 390 -2.82 17.73 -6.26
CA VAL A 390 -2.74 17.26 -7.64
C VAL A 390 -3.83 16.21 -7.82
N GLN A 391 -4.90 16.56 -8.51
CA GLN A 391 -6.05 15.67 -8.74
C GLN A 391 -5.66 14.49 -9.62
N THR A 392 -5.03 14.73 -10.77
CA THR A 392 -4.53 13.69 -11.68
C THR A 392 -3.23 14.14 -12.36
N VAL A 393 -2.50 13.17 -12.91
CA VAL A 393 -1.37 13.39 -13.80
C VAL A 393 -1.66 12.63 -15.08
N ARG A 394 -1.55 13.31 -16.22
CA ARG A 394 -1.70 12.71 -17.55
C ARG A 394 -0.37 12.73 -18.30
N ALA A 395 -0.04 11.63 -18.96
CA ALA A 395 1.12 11.60 -19.86
C ALA A 395 0.88 12.56 -21.04
N GLN A 396 1.96 13.19 -21.49
CA GLN A 396 2.03 14.00 -22.70
C GLN A 396 3.16 13.46 -23.59
N PRO A 397 3.20 13.78 -24.89
CA PRO A 397 4.27 13.30 -25.79
C PRO A 397 5.70 13.67 -25.38
N ASP A 398 5.85 14.63 -24.45
CA ASP A 398 7.10 15.23 -24.02
C ASP A 398 7.20 15.46 -22.50
N GLY A 399 6.25 14.93 -21.72
CA GLY A 399 6.26 15.10 -20.28
C GLY A 399 4.92 14.74 -19.64
N PHE A 400 4.47 15.58 -18.71
CA PHE A 400 3.25 15.34 -17.95
C PHE A 400 2.41 16.61 -17.82
N GLU A 401 1.09 16.44 -17.74
CA GLU A 401 0.17 17.49 -17.31
C GLU A 401 -0.37 17.14 -15.93
N LEU A 402 -0.15 18.03 -14.96
CA LEU A 402 -0.68 17.95 -13.61
C LEU A 402 -1.98 18.75 -13.56
N GLU A 403 -3.07 18.14 -13.14
CA GLU A 403 -4.35 18.81 -12.88
C GLU A 403 -4.53 18.99 -11.37
N PHE A 404 -5.05 20.15 -10.94
CA PHE A 404 -5.19 20.51 -9.54
C PHE A 404 -6.66 20.69 -9.14
N THR A 405 -6.97 20.33 -7.90
CA THR A 405 -8.31 20.50 -7.30
C THR A 405 -8.68 21.98 -7.13
N MET A 406 -7.69 22.87 -7.05
CA MET A 406 -7.84 24.32 -6.96
C MET A 406 -6.82 25.03 -7.85
N PRO A 407 -7.05 26.30 -8.22
CA PRO A 407 -6.06 27.13 -8.89
C PRO A 407 -4.69 27.16 -8.18
N VAL A 408 -3.61 26.87 -8.91
CA VAL A 408 -2.21 26.96 -8.46
C VAL A 408 -1.67 28.39 -8.62
N ASP A 409 -0.81 28.82 -7.70
CA ASP A 409 -0.07 30.07 -7.84
C ASP A 409 0.95 29.94 -8.98
N GLU A 410 0.84 30.83 -9.98
CA GLU A 410 1.66 30.77 -11.18
C GLU A 410 3.16 30.95 -10.87
N LYS A 411 3.51 31.78 -9.89
CA LYS A 411 4.91 32.02 -9.53
C LYS A 411 5.58 30.76 -8.98
N THR A 412 4.93 30.06 -8.06
CA THR A 412 5.42 28.78 -7.54
C THR A 412 5.37 27.69 -8.60
N ALA A 413 4.34 27.65 -9.45
CA ALA A 413 4.24 26.70 -10.55
C ALA A 413 5.33 26.88 -11.61
N ARG A 414 5.71 28.10 -11.98
CA ARG A 414 6.77 28.35 -12.97
C ARG A 414 8.18 28.15 -12.40
N ASN A 415 8.34 28.00 -11.08
CA ASN A 415 9.63 27.79 -10.45
C ASN A 415 10.05 26.31 -10.52
N ALA A 416 11.13 26.02 -11.25
CA ALA A 416 11.71 24.67 -11.31
C ALA A 416 12.07 24.11 -9.93
N GLY A 417 12.44 24.96 -8.98
CA GLY A 417 12.73 24.58 -7.59
C GLY A 417 11.52 24.08 -6.81
N SER A 418 10.30 24.23 -7.34
CA SER A 418 9.08 23.65 -6.74
C SER A 418 8.93 22.16 -7.03
N TYR A 419 9.76 21.61 -7.92
CA TYR A 419 9.65 20.25 -8.41
C TYR A 419 10.92 19.44 -8.14
N GLN A 420 10.72 18.15 -7.88
CA GLN A 420 11.78 17.15 -7.96
C GLN A 420 11.24 15.95 -8.75
N LEU A 421 11.94 15.59 -9.84
CA LEU A 421 11.51 14.55 -10.76
C LEU A 421 12.61 13.49 -10.90
N SER A 422 12.25 12.24 -10.73
CA SER A 422 13.14 11.11 -10.96
C SER A 422 12.42 9.98 -11.68
N THR A 423 13.17 9.08 -12.31
CA THR A 423 12.60 7.88 -12.96
C THR A 423 13.39 6.65 -12.60
N PHE A 424 12.71 5.51 -12.48
CA PHE A 424 13.29 4.21 -12.14
C PHE A 424 12.38 3.08 -12.65
N THR A 425 12.84 1.84 -12.51
CA THR A 425 12.00 0.64 -12.75
C THR A 425 12.44 -0.48 -11.80
N TYR A 426 11.80 -1.64 -11.89
CA TYR A 426 12.11 -2.82 -11.08
C TYR A 426 12.59 -3.98 -11.94
N LYS A 427 13.40 -4.87 -11.36
CA LYS A 427 13.76 -6.14 -12.01
C LYS A 427 12.58 -7.10 -11.97
N TYR A 428 12.52 -7.99 -12.96
CA TYR A 428 11.64 -9.15 -12.98
C TYR A 428 12.47 -10.43 -12.87
N HIS A 429 12.33 -11.14 -11.74
CA HIS A 429 13.12 -12.33 -11.38
C HIS A 429 12.49 -13.09 -10.21
N HIS A 430 12.94 -14.31 -9.95
CA HIS A 430 12.44 -15.14 -8.85
C HIS A 430 12.79 -14.65 -7.43
N ILE A 431 13.83 -13.80 -7.26
CA ILE A 431 14.20 -13.29 -5.93
C ILE A 431 13.09 -12.40 -5.38
N TYR A 432 12.87 -12.44 -4.06
CA TYR A 432 11.82 -11.68 -3.39
C TYR A 432 12.03 -10.17 -3.54
N GLY A 433 11.03 -9.48 -4.10
CA GLY A 433 11.03 -8.04 -4.29
C GLY A 433 12.09 -7.56 -5.27
N SER A 434 12.26 -6.25 -5.39
CA SER A 434 13.29 -5.68 -6.24
C SER A 434 13.62 -4.26 -5.79
N PRO A 435 14.92 -3.88 -5.74
CA PRO A 435 15.28 -2.49 -5.54
C PRO A 435 14.83 -1.66 -6.74
N ALA A 436 14.65 -0.36 -6.53
CA ALA A 436 14.58 0.58 -7.62
C ALA A 436 15.91 0.53 -8.42
N ILE A 437 15.83 0.26 -9.71
CA ILE A 437 16.96 0.22 -10.62
C ILE A 437 16.85 1.28 -11.71
N SER A 438 17.97 1.57 -12.37
CA SER A 438 18.05 2.59 -13.43
C SER A 438 17.55 3.95 -12.99
N GLN A 439 17.74 4.29 -11.71
CA GLN A 439 17.27 5.56 -11.16
C GLN A 439 18.02 6.72 -11.81
N SER A 440 17.30 7.73 -12.27
CA SER A 440 17.89 8.93 -12.84
C SER A 440 17.02 10.16 -12.63
N ALA A 441 17.67 11.29 -12.34
CA ALA A 441 17.06 12.62 -12.31
C ALA A 441 16.46 12.99 -13.67
N ARG A 442 15.30 13.67 -13.66
CA ARG A 442 14.72 14.31 -14.86
C ARG A 442 14.75 15.82 -14.70
N SER A 443 15.15 16.53 -15.75
CA SER A 443 15.11 18.00 -15.80
C SER A 443 13.86 18.52 -16.52
N ILE A 444 13.39 19.70 -16.13
CA ILE A 444 12.25 20.39 -16.74
C ILE A 444 12.76 21.36 -17.80
N LYS A 445 12.30 21.19 -19.04
CA LYS A 445 12.64 22.06 -20.19
C LYS A 445 11.68 23.23 -20.35
N ALA A 446 10.40 23.04 -20.03
CA ALA A 446 9.37 24.08 -20.09
C ALA A 446 8.24 23.80 -19.09
N ILE A 447 7.59 24.86 -18.63
CA ILE A 447 6.41 24.86 -17.77
C ILE A 447 5.36 25.76 -18.40
N VAL A 448 4.14 25.24 -18.56
CA VAL A 448 2.97 26.01 -19.00
C VAL A 448 1.87 25.86 -17.97
N VAL A 449 1.38 26.99 -17.45
CA VAL A 449 0.23 27.05 -16.55
C VAL A 449 -1.01 27.38 -17.40
N SER A 450 -2.11 26.65 -17.19
CA SER A 450 -3.36 26.92 -17.90
C SER A 450 -4.00 28.25 -17.46
N PRO A 451 -4.84 28.90 -18.29
CA PRO A 451 -5.48 30.17 -17.93
C PRO A 451 -6.37 30.13 -16.68
N ASP A 452 -6.94 28.97 -16.36
CA ASP A 452 -7.72 28.75 -15.12
C ASP A 452 -6.85 28.37 -13.92
N HIS A 453 -5.53 28.26 -14.13
CA HIS A 453 -4.53 27.83 -13.17
C HIS A 453 -4.81 26.45 -12.58
N LYS A 454 -5.63 25.62 -13.22
CA LYS A 454 -5.92 24.26 -12.76
C LYS A 454 -5.06 23.20 -13.40
N ARG A 455 -4.24 23.54 -14.38
CA ARG A 455 -3.31 22.61 -15.04
C ARG A 455 -1.92 23.21 -15.16
N VAL A 456 -0.92 22.35 -14.98
CA VAL A 456 0.48 22.65 -15.25
C VAL A 456 1.05 21.56 -16.14
N ARG A 457 1.46 21.92 -17.36
CA ARG A 457 2.22 21.03 -18.25
C ARG A 457 3.72 21.20 -17.98
N LEU A 458 4.36 20.09 -17.63
CA LEU A 458 5.80 19.97 -17.45
C LEU A 458 6.37 19.25 -18.67
N VAL A 459 7.22 19.91 -19.42
CA VAL A 459 8.01 19.29 -20.50
C VAL A 459 9.32 18.80 -19.91
N LEU A 460 9.60 17.51 -20.05
CA LEU A 460 10.79 16.89 -19.48
C LEU A 460 11.90 16.72 -20.52
N ASP A 461 13.11 16.49 -20.04
CA ASP A 461 14.23 16.18 -20.92
C ASP A 461 14.04 14.92 -21.74
N SER A 462 13.47 13.88 -21.13
CA SER A 462 13.11 12.61 -21.73
C SER A 462 12.03 11.89 -20.91
N LEU A 463 11.29 11.01 -21.59
CA LEU A 463 10.38 10.03 -21.02
C LEU A 463 10.84 8.62 -21.40
N LYS A 464 10.51 7.63 -20.57
CA LYS A 464 10.87 6.23 -20.85
C LYS A 464 9.67 5.32 -20.59
N GLU A 465 9.20 4.64 -21.62
CA GLU A 465 8.18 3.61 -21.45
C GLU A 465 8.73 2.45 -20.59
N GLY A 466 7.86 1.82 -19.79
CA GLY A 466 8.20 0.78 -18.84
C GLY A 466 8.79 1.28 -17.52
N TYR A 467 8.82 2.59 -17.31
CA TYR A 467 9.41 3.22 -16.13
C TYR A 467 8.35 3.91 -15.28
N ILE A 468 8.72 4.08 -14.02
CA ILE A 468 7.98 4.83 -13.02
C ILE A 468 8.63 6.20 -12.92
N HIS A 469 7.82 7.25 -12.85
CA HIS A 469 8.24 8.64 -12.71
C HIS A 469 7.79 9.14 -11.34
N GLU A 470 8.74 9.40 -10.46
CA GLU A 470 8.50 10.09 -9.19
C GLU A 470 8.31 11.58 -9.49
N ILE A 471 7.21 12.13 -8.99
CA ILE A 471 6.85 13.54 -9.12
C ILE A 471 6.68 14.11 -7.72
N ARG A 472 7.60 14.96 -7.27
CA ARG A 472 7.46 15.72 -6.02
C ARG A 472 7.24 17.19 -6.31
N THR A 473 6.37 17.82 -5.52
CA THR A 473 5.81 19.16 -5.80
C THR A 473 5.76 20.03 -4.53
N GLU A 474 6.72 19.85 -3.61
CA GLU A 474 6.68 20.48 -2.27
C GLU A 474 6.62 22.02 -2.29
N GLY A 475 7.15 22.65 -3.34
CA GLY A 475 7.16 24.11 -3.48
C GLY A 475 5.85 24.71 -3.99
N LEU A 476 4.90 23.91 -4.48
CA LEU A 476 3.65 24.41 -5.04
C LEU A 476 2.71 24.96 -3.97
N ARG A 477 2.00 26.04 -4.31
CA ARG A 477 1.02 26.71 -3.45
C ARG A 477 -0.27 26.99 -4.23
N SER A 478 -1.40 27.03 -3.54
CA SER A 478 -2.65 27.52 -4.14
C SER A 478 -2.54 29.01 -4.45
N ALA A 479 -3.18 29.46 -5.53
CA ALA A 479 -3.24 30.89 -5.91
C ALA A 479 -3.90 31.74 -4.81
N ASN A 480 -4.94 31.18 -4.18
CA ASN A 480 -5.70 31.84 -3.12
C ASN A 480 -5.38 31.16 -1.78
N GLY A 481 -4.82 31.92 -0.83
CA GLY A 481 -4.56 31.46 0.54
C GLY A 481 -3.20 30.81 0.79
N ASN A 482 -2.33 30.71 -0.22
CA ASN A 482 -0.95 30.18 -0.07
C ASN A 482 -0.93 28.79 0.61
N ILE A 483 -1.90 27.95 0.26
CA ILE A 483 -2.10 26.64 0.88
C ILE A 483 -1.10 25.67 0.25
N PRO A 484 -0.30 24.92 1.04
CA PRO A 484 0.55 23.86 0.51
C PRO A 484 -0.30 22.67 0.04
N LEU A 485 0.22 21.84 -0.88
CA LEU A 485 -0.41 20.59 -1.23
C LEU A 485 -0.58 19.69 0.00
N LEU A 486 -1.76 19.09 0.19
CA LEU A 486 -1.96 18.11 1.26
C LEU A 486 -1.04 16.90 1.08
N HIS A 487 -0.90 16.44 -0.15
CA HIS A 487 0.05 15.42 -0.57
C HIS A 487 0.90 15.95 -1.73
N ASN A 488 2.22 15.95 -1.53
CA ASN A 488 3.19 16.63 -2.39
C ASN A 488 4.08 15.67 -3.19
N TYR A 489 3.68 14.40 -3.32
CA TYR A 489 4.39 13.42 -4.13
C TYR A 489 3.44 12.41 -4.76
N ALA A 490 3.84 11.89 -5.92
CA ALA A 490 3.11 10.91 -6.70
C ALA A 490 4.08 10.03 -7.51
N TYR A 491 3.60 8.85 -7.93
CA TYR A 491 4.36 7.95 -8.79
C TYR A 491 3.55 7.58 -10.02
N TYR A 492 4.01 8.01 -11.18
CA TYR A 492 3.35 7.74 -12.46
C TYR A 492 4.01 6.53 -13.14
N THR A 493 3.26 5.49 -13.48
CA THR A 493 3.72 4.37 -14.30
C THR A 493 3.45 4.67 -15.77
N LEU A 494 4.49 4.71 -16.61
CA LEU A 494 4.39 5.04 -18.03
C LEU A 494 4.60 3.79 -18.88
N ASN A 495 3.53 3.22 -19.44
CA ASN A 495 3.61 2.05 -20.33
C ASN A 495 3.68 2.44 -21.81
N LYS A 496 3.00 3.53 -22.18
CA LYS A 496 2.91 4.10 -23.52
C LYS A 496 2.95 5.62 -23.49
N ILE A 497 3.74 6.20 -24.40
CA ILE A 497 3.74 7.63 -24.65
C ILE A 497 2.58 7.95 -25.62
N PRO A 498 1.68 8.90 -25.27
CA PRO A 498 0.56 9.28 -26.13
C PRO A 498 1.05 9.97 -27.40
N ASP A 499 0.26 9.89 -28.46
CA ASP A 499 0.49 10.66 -29.67
C ASP A 499 0.11 12.14 -29.46
N GLY A 500 0.65 13.03 -30.27
CA GLY A 500 0.32 14.46 -30.24
C GLY A 500 1.51 15.38 -30.46
N GLY A 501 1.22 16.68 -30.50
CA GLY A 501 2.23 17.72 -30.63
C GLY A 501 3.08 17.88 -29.37
N LYS A 502 4.40 17.91 -29.56
CA LYS A 502 5.34 18.35 -28.52
C LYS A 502 5.29 19.87 -28.41
N LEU A 503 5.39 20.38 -27.19
CA LEU A 503 5.45 21.80 -26.92
C LEU A 503 6.82 22.36 -27.33
N THR A 504 6.82 23.45 -28.09
CA THR A 504 8.03 24.21 -28.38
C THR A 504 8.50 24.96 -27.14
N VAL A 505 9.77 24.84 -26.79
CA VAL A 505 10.38 25.61 -25.70
C VAL A 505 10.63 27.04 -26.17
N THR A 506 10.05 28.02 -25.49
CA THR A 506 10.19 29.47 -25.75
C THR A 506 10.76 30.20 -24.53
N THR A 507 11.05 31.49 -24.66
CA THR A 507 11.51 32.28 -23.51
C THR A 507 10.43 32.39 -22.43
N GLU A 508 9.16 32.45 -22.85
CA GLU A 508 7.99 32.63 -21.99
C GLU A 508 7.66 31.38 -21.17
N ASN A 509 7.90 30.18 -21.70
CA ASN A 509 7.59 28.92 -21.01
C ASN A 509 8.81 28.25 -20.36
N LYS A 510 10.01 28.83 -20.48
CA LYS A 510 11.16 28.35 -19.71
C LYS A 510 10.90 28.49 -18.21
N PRO A 511 11.24 27.47 -17.40
CA PRO A 511 11.10 27.56 -15.97
C PRO A 511 11.99 28.68 -15.41
N VAL A 512 11.52 29.30 -14.32
CA VAL A 512 12.35 30.21 -13.52
C VAL A 512 13.00 29.43 -12.38
N GLY A 513 14.16 29.90 -11.90
CA GLY A 513 14.92 29.22 -10.85
C GLY A 513 15.56 27.90 -11.31
N GLU A 514 16.26 27.25 -10.38
CA GLU A 514 16.90 25.95 -10.61
C GLU A 514 16.11 24.86 -9.90
N MET A 515 16.01 23.67 -10.52
CA MET A 515 15.46 22.50 -9.83
C MET A 515 16.27 22.22 -8.58
N LEU A 516 15.59 21.86 -7.49
CA LEU A 516 16.28 21.35 -6.31
C LEU A 516 17.10 20.15 -6.74
N ALA A 517 18.42 20.19 -6.49
CA ALA A 517 19.31 19.12 -6.90
C ALA A 517 18.78 17.77 -6.40
N ASN A 518 18.43 16.90 -7.36
CA ASN A 518 18.22 15.48 -7.13
C ASN A 518 19.51 14.96 -6.48
N LYS A 519 19.52 14.73 -5.17
CA LYS A 519 20.68 14.13 -4.50
C LYS A 519 20.69 12.61 -4.71
N ALA A 520 20.70 12.21 -5.97
CA ALA A 520 21.05 10.86 -6.40
C ALA A 520 22.06 10.95 -7.55
N ALA A 521 23.29 10.55 -7.22
CA ALA A 521 24.42 10.19 -8.10
C ALA A 521 25.09 11.29 -8.94
N GLU A 522 25.89 12.15 -8.27
CA GLU A 522 27.20 12.53 -8.83
C GLU A 522 28.30 12.18 -7.81
N THR A 523 29.16 11.27 -8.21
CA THR A 523 30.45 11.00 -7.58
C THR A 523 31.42 12.12 -7.93
N LYS A 524 31.89 12.88 -6.93
CA LYS A 524 33.25 13.47 -6.87
C LYS A 524 33.52 13.98 -5.45
N GLY A 525 34.72 13.72 -4.96
CA GLY A 525 35.09 13.76 -3.55
C GLY A 525 35.57 15.10 -3.00
N HIS A 526 36.07 14.98 -1.77
CA HIS A 526 36.86 15.91 -0.94
C HIS A 526 36.12 16.86 0.03
N HIS A 527 36.33 16.52 1.31
CA HIS A 527 36.29 17.27 2.57
C HIS A 527 35.96 18.78 2.57
N HIS A 528 35.02 19.21 3.43
CA HIS A 528 35.33 19.84 4.73
C HIS A 528 34.03 20.08 5.55
N MET A 529 34.12 19.88 6.87
CA MET A 529 33.06 20.15 7.85
C MET A 529 33.01 21.64 8.21
N ASP A 530 31.82 22.22 8.39
CA ASP A 530 31.45 22.90 9.64
C ASP A 530 29.95 23.31 9.74
N ASN A 531 29.40 22.99 10.92
CA ASN A 531 28.31 23.54 11.75
C ASN A 531 26.96 24.11 11.22
N MET A 532 25.91 23.37 11.65
CA MET A 532 24.69 23.73 12.41
C MET A 532 23.53 24.58 11.82
N ALA A 533 22.33 23.99 12.05
CA ALA A 533 20.98 24.55 12.20
C ALA A 533 20.09 24.82 10.96
N THR A 534 19.28 23.82 10.61
CA THR A 534 17.79 23.84 10.51
C THR A 534 17.32 22.47 10.01
N THR A 535 16.36 21.87 10.70
CA THR A 535 16.04 20.43 10.65
C THR A 535 15.23 20.05 9.41
N GLY A 536 15.92 19.88 8.29
CA GLY A 536 15.43 19.23 7.05
C GLY A 536 16.54 18.42 6.36
N GLY A 537 17.50 17.93 7.15
CA GLY A 537 18.74 17.32 6.69
C GLY A 537 18.55 15.93 6.10
N LYS A 538 19.05 15.77 4.86
CA LYS A 538 19.12 14.52 4.11
C LYS A 538 19.79 13.42 4.92
N ILE A 539 19.15 12.24 4.98
CA ILE A 539 19.73 11.05 5.59
C ILE A 539 20.44 10.27 4.49
N SER A 540 21.77 10.34 4.46
CA SER A 540 22.58 9.38 3.69
C SER A 540 22.55 8.01 4.38
N GLY A 541 22.47 6.91 3.64
CA GLY A 541 22.69 5.57 4.20
C GLY A 541 24.15 5.32 4.54
N SER A 542 24.41 4.49 5.57
CA SER A 542 25.76 4.08 5.95
C SER A 542 26.21 2.87 5.12
N THR A 543 27.45 2.90 4.61
CA THR A 543 28.18 1.70 4.20
C THR A 543 29.30 1.35 5.18
N ALA A 544 29.29 1.93 6.40
CA ALA A 544 30.39 1.84 7.34
C ALA A 544 30.63 0.39 7.79
N ALA A 545 31.54 -0.30 7.09
CA ALA A 545 32.00 -1.65 7.40
C ALA A 545 32.43 -1.80 8.86
N GLU A 546 32.84 -0.72 9.52
CA GLU A 546 33.20 -0.67 10.94
C GLU A 546 32.06 -1.08 11.88
N LYS A 547 30.79 -0.91 11.48
CA LYS A 547 29.60 -1.28 12.27
C LYS A 547 28.97 -2.61 11.80
N HIS A 548 29.48 -3.19 10.73
CA HIS A 548 29.10 -4.48 10.16
C HIS A 548 30.32 -5.41 10.10
N LEU A 549 30.90 -5.69 11.27
CA LEU A 549 32.09 -6.54 11.37
C LEU A 549 31.69 -8.01 11.20
N THR A 550 31.93 -8.58 10.02
CA THR A 550 31.61 -9.99 9.70
C THR A 550 32.75 -10.96 9.97
N LYS A 551 33.93 -10.45 10.29
CA LYS A 551 35.10 -11.23 10.73
C LYS A 551 35.37 -10.96 12.19
N GLN A 552 35.79 -12.00 12.92
CA GLN A 552 36.20 -11.85 14.30
C GLN A 552 37.38 -10.87 14.40
N PRO A 553 37.33 -9.86 15.28
CA PRO A 553 38.48 -9.00 15.52
C PRO A 553 39.71 -9.79 15.97
N GLU A 554 40.88 -9.50 15.41
CA GLU A 554 42.13 -10.19 15.75
C GLU A 554 42.51 -10.07 17.24
N SER A 555 42.06 -8.98 17.88
CA SER A 555 42.24 -8.78 19.33
C SER A 555 41.50 -9.81 20.18
N TRP A 556 40.54 -10.55 19.62
CA TRP A 556 39.77 -11.57 20.33
C TRP A 556 40.47 -12.93 20.29
N LYS A 557 41.69 -13.01 20.85
CA LYS A 557 42.54 -14.22 20.82
C LYS A 557 41.87 -15.49 21.36
N ASN A 558 40.95 -15.33 22.32
CA ASN A 558 40.18 -16.43 22.93
C ASN A 558 38.77 -16.59 22.33
N GLY A 559 38.49 -16.02 21.16
CA GLY A 559 37.15 -16.01 20.57
C GLY A 559 36.16 -15.08 21.28
N PRO A 560 34.87 -15.10 20.86
CA PRO A 560 33.81 -14.33 21.49
C PRO A 560 33.47 -14.87 22.88
N ASP A 561 33.09 -13.99 23.81
CA ASP A 561 32.61 -14.37 25.15
C ASP A 561 31.20 -14.95 25.09
N LYS A 562 30.40 -14.54 24.10
CA LYS A 562 29.04 -15.04 23.84
C LYS A 562 28.78 -15.23 22.35
N THR A 563 28.15 -16.36 22.02
CA THR A 563 27.58 -16.62 20.70
C THR A 563 26.07 -16.64 20.80
N ILE A 564 25.39 -15.89 19.94
CA ILE A 564 23.94 -15.73 19.91
C ILE A 564 23.46 -16.08 18.51
N VAL A 565 22.44 -16.92 18.40
CA VAL A 565 21.68 -17.13 17.16
C VAL A 565 20.31 -16.49 17.38
N LEU A 566 19.99 -15.52 16.55
CA LEU A 566 18.73 -14.77 16.56
C LEU A 566 17.97 -15.13 15.29
N GLY A 567 16.76 -15.63 15.43
CA GLY A 567 15.84 -15.96 14.33
C GLY A 567 14.68 -14.96 14.22
N THR A 568 13.69 -15.30 13.39
CA THR A 568 12.42 -14.59 13.26
C THR A 568 11.24 -15.48 13.68
N LYS A 569 10.10 -14.85 13.97
CA LYS A 569 8.81 -15.49 14.22
C LYS A 569 7.71 -14.75 13.44
N PRO A 570 6.63 -15.45 13.04
CA PRO A 570 5.49 -14.82 12.37
C PRO A 570 4.98 -13.57 13.11
N GLY A 571 4.48 -12.61 12.35
CA GLY A 571 3.98 -11.34 12.87
C GLY A 571 5.07 -10.28 13.09
N LEU A 572 6.13 -10.28 12.27
CA LEU A 572 7.24 -9.31 12.30
C LEU A 572 7.95 -9.27 13.65
N LYS A 573 8.44 -10.42 14.13
CA LYS A 573 9.09 -10.53 15.45
C LYS A 573 10.45 -11.20 15.35
N PHE A 574 11.38 -10.76 16.19
CA PHE A 574 12.55 -11.56 16.51
C PHE A 574 12.13 -12.73 17.41
N ASP A 575 12.77 -13.89 17.27
CA ASP A 575 12.47 -15.04 18.12
C ASP A 575 12.91 -14.84 19.58
N ILE A 576 13.96 -14.04 19.79
CA ILE A 576 14.49 -13.57 21.07
C ILE A 576 14.34 -12.05 21.14
N THR A 577 13.60 -11.55 22.13
CA THR A 577 13.34 -10.11 22.30
C THR A 577 14.06 -9.50 23.51
N ASN A 578 14.62 -10.32 24.39
CA ASN A 578 15.31 -9.87 25.59
C ASN A 578 16.63 -10.62 25.76
N LEU A 579 17.73 -9.87 25.81
CA LEU A 579 19.06 -10.39 26.09
C LEU A 579 19.62 -9.64 27.30
N THR A 580 20.32 -10.34 28.19
CA THR A 580 21.06 -9.72 29.30
C THR A 580 22.53 -10.04 29.15
N LEU A 581 23.37 -9.01 29.01
CA LEU A 581 24.81 -9.13 28.76
C LEU A 581 25.59 -8.21 29.70
N LYS A 582 26.83 -8.57 30.03
CA LYS A 582 27.73 -7.68 30.80
C LYS A 582 28.39 -6.66 29.88
N ALA A 583 28.65 -5.47 30.40
CA ALA A 583 29.43 -4.44 29.73
C ALA A 583 30.78 -5.00 29.23
N GLY A 584 31.16 -4.67 27.99
CA GLY A 584 32.41 -5.14 27.40
C GLY A 584 32.41 -6.59 26.90
N THR A 585 31.32 -7.35 27.05
CA THR A 585 31.20 -8.71 26.50
C THR A 585 31.43 -8.68 24.98
N ARG A 586 32.29 -9.57 24.48
CA ARG A 586 32.55 -9.77 23.06
C ARG A 586 31.52 -10.74 22.48
N VAL A 587 30.68 -10.26 21.57
CA VAL A 587 29.54 -11.02 21.04
C VAL A 587 29.77 -11.40 19.59
N LYS A 588 29.54 -12.68 19.27
CA LYS A 588 29.26 -13.18 17.93
C LYS A 588 27.75 -13.37 17.81
N LEU A 589 27.08 -12.61 16.94
CA LEU A 589 25.65 -12.72 16.69
C LEU A 589 25.42 -13.19 15.27
N THR A 590 24.71 -14.30 15.10
CA THR A 590 24.16 -14.73 13.81
C THR A 590 22.69 -14.39 13.77
N PHE A 591 22.28 -13.52 12.85
CA PHE A 591 20.88 -13.30 12.55
C PHE A 591 20.48 -14.21 11.39
N ALA A 592 19.48 -15.06 11.59
CA ALA A 592 18.91 -15.96 10.60
C ALA A 592 17.49 -15.50 10.27
N ASN A 593 17.27 -15.07 9.03
CA ASN A 593 15.94 -14.68 8.58
C ASN A 593 15.16 -15.92 8.15
N THR A 594 14.33 -16.44 9.05
CA THR A 594 13.43 -17.57 8.81
C THR A 594 12.03 -17.14 8.39
N ASP A 595 11.80 -15.84 8.15
CA ASP A 595 10.51 -15.27 7.77
C ASP A 595 10.31 -15.28 6.24
N ASP A 596 9.11 -14.94 5.78
CA ASP A 596 8.75 -14.82 4.37
C ASP A 596 9.09 -13.46 3.74
N MET A 597 9.64 -12.52 4.52
CA MET A 597 9.98 -11.17 4.07
C MET A 597 11.44 -10.80 4.35
N LEU A 598 11.87 -9.61 3.90
CA LEU A 598 13.21 -9.10 4.19
C LEU A 598 13.33 -8.54 5.62
N HIS A 599 14.42 -8.88 6.30
CA HIS A 599 14.69 -8.38 7.65
C HIS A 599 16.17 -8.06 7.86
N ASN A 600 16.46 -7.15 8.79
CA ASN A 600 17.80 -6.92 9.31
C ASN A 600 17.77 -6.83 10.84
N PHE A 601 18.96 -6.84 11.44
CA PHE A 601 19.18 -6.52 12.85
C PHE A 601 19.99 -5.24 12.94
N VAL A 602 19.51 -4.27 13.72
CA VAL A 602 20.21 -3.01 13.99
C VAL A 602 20.20 -2.73 15.49
N LEU A 603 21.37 -2.84 16.13
CA LEU A 603 21.58 -2.44 17.52
C LEU A 603 21.73 -0.92 17.60
N THR A 604 21.00 -0.30 18.51
CA THR A 604 20.92 1.15 18.62
C THR A 604 21.33 1.65 20.01
N ALA A 605 21.70 2.93 20.09
CA ALA A 605 21.93 3.61 21.36
C ALA A 605 20.65 3.65 22.22
N PRO A 606 20.75 3.81 23.55
CA PRO A 606 19.58 3.84 24.43
C PRO A 606 18.56 4.90 23.99
N GLY A 607 17.27 4.51 23.96
CA GLY A 607 16.17 5.40 23.57
C GLY A 607 16.10 5.77 22.08
N SER A 608 16.99 5.25 21.22
CA SER A 608 17.10 5.73 19.83
C SER A 608 16.46 4.83 18.77
N GLY A 609 15.92 3.66 19.13
CA GLY A 609 15.34 2.70 18.17
C GLY A 609 14.33 3.33 17.21
N ASN A 610 13.31 4.03 17.73
CA ASN A 610 12.29 4.66 16.88
C ASN A 610 12.88 5.71 15.94
N LEU A 611 13.80 6.54 16.44
CA LEU A 611 14.47 7.57 15.63
C LEU A 611 15.28 6.93 14.49
N VAL A 612 16.00 5.84 14.76
CA VAL A 612 16.76 5.11 13.73
C VAL A 612 15.81 4.47 12.70
N GLY A 613 14.70 3.88 13.14
CA GLY A 613 13.68 3.34 12.25
C GLY A 613 13.04 4.41 11.35
N GLU A 614 12.72 5.59 11.90
CA GLU A 614 12.22 6.73 11.14
C GLU A 614 13.25 7.27 10.15
N MET A 615 14.53 7.29 10.54
CA MET A 615 15.60 7.67 9.62
C MET A 615 15.68 6.71 8.45
N ALA A 616 15.53 5.40 8.70
CA ALA A 616 15.56 4.37 7.68
C ALA A 616 14.37 4.49 6.70
N MET A 617 13.16 4.74 7.22
CA MET A 617 11.97 5.02 6.40
C MET A 617 12.18 6.19 5.43
N LYS A 618 12.83 7.26 5.91
CA LYS A 618 13.08 8.48 5.12
C LYS A 618 14.10 8.31 3.99
N MET A 619 14.79 7.17 3.91
CA MET A 619 15.73 6.87 2.83
C MET A 619 15.01 6.63 1.49
N GLY A 620 13.72 6.30 1.49
CA GLY A 620 12.90 6.15 0.28
C GLY A 620 13.49 5.12 -0.70
N LEU A 621 13.52 5.47 -2.00
CA LEU A 621 14.01 4.58 -3.07
C LEU A 621 15.48 4.15 -2.88
N ASP A 622 16.28 4.95 -2.19
CA ASP A 622 17.70 4.63 -1.90
C ASP A 622 17.85 3.64 -0.74
N GLY A 623 16.80 3.34 0.00
CA GLY A 623 16.85 2.53 1.22
C GLY A 623 17.52 1.17 1.02
N GLU A 624 17.07 0.40 0.02
CA GLU A 624 17.61 -0.94 -0.27
C GLU A 624 19.09 -0.92 -0.62
N LYS A 625 19.57 0.09 -1.36
CA LYS A 625 21.00 0.27 -1.71
C LYS A 625 21.90 0.29 -0.47
N TYR A 626 21.36 0.77 0.65
CA TYR A 626 22.06 0.91 1.92
C TYR A 626 21.50 -0.03 3.00
N ASN A 627 20.81 -1.11 2.62
CA ASN A 627 20.21 -2.09 3.53
C ASN A 627 19.25 -1.49 4.57
N PHE A 628 18.68 -0.31 4.29
CA PHE A 628 17.92 0.52 5.23
C PHE A 628 18.68 0.82 6.52
N ILE A 629 20.01 1.03 6.44
CA ILE A 629 20.85 1.42 7.56
C ILE A 629 21.19 2.92 7.45
N PRO A 630 20.60 3.79 8.30
CA PRO A 630 20.93 5.21 8.30
C PRO A 630 22.38 5.46 8.70
N ASN A 631 23.01 6.48 8.11
CA ASN A 631 24.27 7.00 8.60
C ASN A 631 24.05 7.79 9.89
N SER A 632 24.18 7.12 11.03
CA SER A 632 24.00 7.72 12.36
C SER A 632 24.95 7.13 13.37
N ASP A 633 25.44 7.98 14.27
CA ASP A 633 26.14 7.63 15.51
C ASP A 633 25.29 6.74 16.45
N LYS A 634 23.96 6.78 16.29
CA LYS A 634 23.01 5.97 17.08
C LYS A 634 22.93 4.52 16.65
N VAL A 635 23.42 4.17 15.47
CA VAL A 635 23.60 2.78 15.04
C VAL A 635 24.92 2.27 15.60
N LEU A 636 24.89 1.20 16.38
CA LEU A 636 26.05 0.65 17.09
C LEU A 636 26.61 -0.60 16.42
N ALA A 637 25.75 -1.48 15.93
CA ALA A 637 26.10 -2.66 15.16
C ALA A 637 24.91 -3.06 14.28
N HIS A 638 25.14 -3.65 13.12
CA HIS A 638 24.05 -4.09 12.25
C HIS A 638 24.45 -5.25 11.35
N THR A 639 23.45 -5.99 10.86
CA THR A 639 23.59 -6.93 9.74
C THR A 639 23.30 -6.22 8.42
N VAL A 640 23.48 -6.91 7.30
CA VAL A 640 22.82 -6.52 6.03
C VAL A 640 21.32 -6.81 6.07
N LEU A 641 20.60 -6.33 5.06
CA LEU A 641 19.22 -6.72 4.80
C LEU A 641 19.20 -8.13 4.22
N LEU A 642 18.58 -9.06 4.95
CA LEU A 642 18.56 -10.46 4.62
C LEU A 642 17.30 -10.84 3.85
N GLN A 643 17.50 -11.56 2.75
CA GLN A 643 16.46 -12.29 2.03
C GLN A 643 15.90 -13.44 2.87
N PRO A 644 14.68 -13.93 2.58
CA PRO A 644 14.12 -15.13 3.19
C PRO A 644 15.10 -16.33 3.14
N GLY A 645 15.24 -17.02 4.27
CA GLY A 645 16.11 -18.19 4.43
C GLY A 645 17.62 -17.88 4.48
N LYS A 646 18.04 -16.61 4.50
CA LYS A 646 19.45 -16.21 4.59
C LYS A 646 19.86 -15.83 6.01
N SER A 647 21.16 -15.81 6.27
CA SER A 647 21.73 -15.41 7.55
C SER A 647 22.96 -14.52 7.36
N ASP A 648 23.26 -13.73 8.39
CA ASP A 648 24.46 -12.89 8.48
C ASP A 648 25.03 -12.97 9.90
N THR A 649 26.35 -12.97 10.01
CA THR A 649 27.06 -13.09 11.29
C THR A 649 27.90 -11.85 11.51
N ILE A 650 27.69 -11.20 12.66
CA ILE A 650 28.37 -9.98 13.06
C ILE A 650 29.06 -10.12 14.41
N TYR A 651 30.10 -9.32 14.60
CA TYR A 651 30.91 -9.26 15.80
C TYR A 651 30.86 -7.86 16.41
N PHE A 652 30.50 -7.74 17.68
CA PHE A 652 30.51 -6.45 18.37
C PHE A 652 30.83 -6.59 19.85
N THR A 653 31.36 -5.52 20.44
CA THR A 653 31.58 -5.43 21.88
C THR A 653 30.39 -4.72 22.51
N VAL A 654 29.80 -5.32 23.55
CA VAL A 654 28.70 -4.70 24.30
C VAL A 654 29.17 -3.36 24.89
N PRO A 655 28.40 -2.26 24.72
CA PRO A 655 28.75 -0.95 25.23
C PRO A 655 29.12 -0.97 26.72
N LYS A 656 30.08 -0.14 27.12
CA LYS A 656 30.56 -0.08 28.52
C LYS A 656 29.53 0.50 29.49
N ALA A 657 28.67 1.39 29.00
CA ALA A 657 27.66 2.03 29.82
C ALA A 657 26.48 1.07 30.07
N PRO A 658 26.15 0.75 31.33
CA PRO A 658 24.94 -0.02 31.66
C PRO A 658 23.68 0.68 31.16
N GLY A 659 22.68 -0.08 30.77
CA GLY A 659 21.44 0.47 30.23
C GLY A 659 20.67 -0.50 29.34
N ILE A 660 19.60 0.00 28.74
CA ILE A 660 18.78 -0.75 27.79
C ILE A 660 19.12 -0.28 26.38
N TYR A 661 19.66 -1.18 25.57
CA TYR A 661 20.02 -0.92 24.18
C TYR A 661 19.02 -1.63 23.27
N PRO A 662 18.16 -0.90 22.55
CA PRO A 662 17.20 -1.50 21.64
C PRO A 662 17.93 -2.09 20.43
N PHE A 663 17.48 -3.24 19.97
CA PHE A 663 17.72 -3.68 18.61
C PHE A 663 16.41 -3.77 17.84
N ILE A 664 16.45 -3.38 16.58
CA ILE A 664 15.26 -3.24 15.73
C ILE A 664 15.53 -3.82 14.34
N CYS A 665 14.47 -4.15 13.62
CA CYS A 665 14.50 -4.26 12.17
C CYS A 665 14.20 -2.88 11.57
N THR A 666 15.10 -2.35 10.74
CA THR A 666 14.92 -1.07 10.05
C THR A 666 14.35 -1.22 8.65
N TYR A 667 14.01 -2.43 8.22
CA TYR A 667 13.20 -2.58 7.02
C TYR A 667 11.89 -1.79 7.17
N PRO A 668 11.44 -1.07 6.13
CA PRO A 668 10.39 -0.07 6.27
C PRO A 668 9.11 -0.56 6.96
N GLY A 669 8.70 0.14 8.02
CA GLY A 669 7.54 -0.19 8.85
C GLY A 669 7.81 -1.21 9.96
N HIS A 670 8.89 -2.00 9.89
CA HIS A 670 9.13 -3.08 10.84
C HIS A 670 9.54 -2.58 12.23
N TYR A 671 10.30 -1.49 12.33
CA TYR A 671 10.86 -1.01 13.61
C TYR A 671 9.80 -0.71 14.68
N MET A 672 8.54 -0.47 14.27
CA MET A 672 7.44 -0.22 15.18
C MET A 672 7.11 -1.44 16.04
N VAL A 673 7.30 -2.64 15.49
CA VAL A 673 6.83 -3.94 16.02
C VAL A 673 7.96 -4.95 16.19
N MET A 674 8.87 -5.04 15.22
CA MET A 674 10.01 -5.96 15.22
C MET A 674 11.20 -5.37 15.97
N LYS A 675 11.16 -5.51 17.29
CA LYS A 675 12.17 -4.97 18.20
C LYS A 675 12.42 -5.87 19.40
N GLY A 676 13.61 -5.76 19.93
CA GLY A 676 14.01 -6.34 21.20
C GLY A 676 15.01 -5.44 21.91
N GLN A 677 15.57 -5.93 23.01
CA GLN A 677 16.50 -5.17 23.83
C GLN A 677 17.63 -6.02 24.39
N ILE A 678 18.81 -5.40 24.49
CA ILE A 678 19.94 -5.87 25.27
C ILE A 678 20.00 -5.05 26.56
N LYS A 679 19.75 -5.69 27.70
CA LYS A 679 20.01 -5.14 29.02
C LYS A 679 21.49 -5.33 29.35
N VAL A 680 22.22 -4.22 29.43
CA VAL A 680 23.64 -4.20 29.76
C VAL A 680 23.82 -4.01 31.26
N LEU A 681 24.43 -5.00 31.89
CA LEU A 681 24.81 -4.98 33.31
C LEU A 681 26.27 -4.54 33.50
N LYS A 682 26.60 -4.09 34.70
CA LYS A 682 27.99 -3.83 35.10
C LYS A 682 28.83 -5.10 35.10
#